data_AF-A0A094E9Z4-F1
#
_entry.id   AF-A0A094E9Z4-F1
#
_cell.length_a   1.000
_cell.length_b   1.000
_cell.length_c   1.000
_cell.angle_alpha   90.00
_cell.angle_beta   90.00
_cell.angle_gamma   90.00
#
_symmetry.space_group_name_H-M   'P 1'
#
loop_
_entity.id
_entity.type
_entity.pdbx_description
1 polymer ?
#
loop_
_entity_poly.entity_id
_entity_poly.type
_entity_poly.pdbx_seq_one_letter_code
_entity_poly.pdbx_strand_id
1 'polypeptide(L)'
;MTPTSSHHAAHLAATALVSGALVATSILAFQRLRRERRVDDLKHSIPPLTGEELPDLVAPTPQWSKEDERSAELAARAIRGEYDDELILEQLARNRVFLSDSGLAALRNAKIVVVGCGGVGSHCAAALARSGASHIRLIDFDMVSLSSLNRHAVATLADVGTPKVECLRRRLRAVTPWVDFDCRNEMFSEKDASRLLKDAEFVVDAIDNIDSKVGLLAYCHENGIQVVSSMGAGCKSDPTRIFVGDISASTEDPLSRSTRRRLRLRGIASGIPVVFSTEKPGTGKAQLLPLSEEEFAKGKVGELAPMADFRVRILPVLGTMPAVFGCAAANYVILKLAGYPTDNVETKGRDKLYETILAQVQGSEEKVARATMGWGAEDVKGLKLPLTTVDVGYLVEEVYRGRSVVSGVPTRLALVRWQAPEGKTIKEGEGQKSSRLRLGELVCMTKEEAKVHEREVVLGGKNVDDMYGKDIVEYVESRIEEEKGVVGAAAMFLTPNRRYVTLAGAVLFLEWTWVFLGSPGHKDILSSLPSQHKENKDIFDYGFVQSTALRDICDAVEWNDELIFTCDNNSGSVADVKNSILNCLRFTIAAGGRLVTPRIIVSNTSETSSVDSATQRTDFSSMFDLQHFLMSIHLSCPQLNTYKHVGDVPPRAWKHDPLSLRPEDLQSPFLSSGIPRPESWGGEFHNWLDNQTTTREPTGGLTVVNLARSPPVYPVSSDEELAHEFGMFLKVQPEARILATSIFHALIRKHNIDVADSSAIAKNAYVGAYLGSNDTAADTNHPPTTFAQRILNETLATDLKVLYLASTDPSSDEGLAADASKLGIFVATKFKLLPASDVAALQALSPEQQALIDYLVLGRASQFMSVGGDAFGWSVALGRGGKWRREGGEGMEGEVMRDSLSRIYGKKGDDQFASCLWP
;
A
#
# COMPACT_ATOMS: atom_id res chain seq x y z
N MET A 1 37.72 28.28 -52.54
CA MET A 1 37.24 26.88 -52.40
C MET A 1 36.59 26.78 -51.02
N THR A 2 35.27 26.68 -51.00
CA THR A 2 34.39 26.65 -49.81
C THR A 2 34.42 25.27 -49.13
N PRO A 3 34.41 25.15 -47.78
CA PRO A 3 34.37 23.86 -47.13
C PRO A 3 32.92 23.39 -46.94
N THR A 4 32.57 22.32 -47.65
CA THR A 4 31.35 21.52 -47.48
C THR A 4 31.56 20.51 -46.36
N SER A 5 31.08 20.77 -45.14
CA SER A 5 31.10 19.74 -44.07
C SER A 5 29.93 19.75 -43.09
N SER A 6 28.95 20.65 -43.20
CA SER A 6 27.79 20.67 -42.28
C SER A 6 26.59 19.80 -42.71
N HIS A 7 26.55 19.33 -43.96
CA HIS A 7 25.37 18.61 -44.48
C HIS A 7 25.34 17.11 -44.14
N HIS A 8 26.49 16.42 -43.98
CA HIS A 8 26.48 14.97 -43.78
C HIS A 8 26.03 14.53 -42.39
N ALA A 9 26.38 15.26 -41.33
CA ALA A 9 25.95 14.93 -39.97
C ALA A 9 24.43 15.10 -39.78
N ALA A 10 23.85 16.15 -40.37
CA ALA A 10 22.41 16.38 -40.35
C ALA A 10 21.63 15.32 -41.13
N HIS A 11 22.14 14.90 -42.29
CA HIS A 11 21.55 13.81 -43.07
C HIS A 11 21.63 12.47 -42.32
N LEU A 12 22.75 12.15 -41.67
CA LEU A 12 22.90 10.91 -40.88
C LEU A 12 21.95 10.87 -39.67
N ALA A 13 21.83 11.97 -38.94
CA ALA A 13 20.90 12.06 -37.80
C ALA A 13 19.43 11.97 -38.23
N ALA A 14 19.06 12.63 -39.33
CA ALA A 14 17.71 12.53 -39.89
C ALA A 14 17.40 11.11 -40.39
N THR A 15 18.38 10.45 -41.04
CA THR A 15 18.21 9.08 -41.53
C THR A 15 18.07 8.10 -40.36
N ALA A 16 18.86 8.25 -39.30
CA ALA A 16 18.78 7.43 -38.08
C ALA A 16 17.43 7.58 -37.36
N LEU A 17 16.91 8.80 -37.27
CA LEU A 17 15.59 9.07 -36.67
C LEU A 17 14.45 8.47 -37.51
N VAL A 18 14.52 8.60 -38.84
CA VAL A 18 13.52 8.02 -39.74
C VAL A 18 13.57 6.50 -39.70
N SER A 19 14.77 5.89 -39.69
CA SER A 19 14.91 4.43 -39.56
C SER A 19 14.43 3.92 -38.21
N GLY A 20 14.73 4.64 -37.11
CA GLY A 20 14.26 4.28 -35.77
C GLY A 20 12.73 4.34 -35.65
N ALA A 21 12.11 5.38 -36.23
CA ALA A 21 10.65 5.50 -36.27
C ALA A 21 10.00 4.42 -37.14
N LEU A 22 10.59 4.05 -38.27
CA LEU A 22 10.11 2.97 -39.15
C LEU A 22 10.20 1.60 -38.48
N VAL A 23 11.28 1.32 -37.76
CA VAL A 23 11.44 0.07 -37.01
C VAL A 23 10.45 0.01 -35.85
N ALA A 24 10.31 1.10 -35.08
CA ALA A 24 9.36 1.16 -33.96
C ALA A 24 7.90 0.99 -34.43
N THR A 25 7.51 1.66 -35.51
CA THR A 25 6.16 1.53 -36.10
C THR A 25 5.91 0.12 -36.65
N SER A 26 6.91 -0.50 -37.27
CA SER A 26 6.81 -1.88 -37.75
C SER A 26 6.68 -2.89 -36.60
N ILE A 27 7.43 -2.71 -35.51
CA ILE A 27 7.34 -3.54 -34.31
C ILE A 27 5.97 -3.37 -33.65
N LEU A 28 5.48 -2.14 -33.48
CA LEU A 28 4.17 -1.88 -32.89
C LEU A 28 3.02 -2.41 -33.76
N ALA A 29 3.12 -2.30 -35.08
CA ALA A 29 2.15 -2.86 -36.02
C ALA A 29 2.16 -4.40 -35.98
N PHE A 30 3.35 -5.01 -35.93
CA PHE A 30 3.48 -6.46 -35.80
C PHE A 30 2.95 -6.98 -34.46
N GLN A 31 3.23 -6.27 -33.36
CA GLN A 31 2.68 -6.61 -32.05
C GLN A 31 1.15 -6.50 -32.02
N ARG A 32 0.58 -5.50 -32.70
CA ARG A 32 -0.88 -5.34 -32.83
C ARG A 32 -1.51 -6.48 -33.62
N LEU A 33 -0.94 -6.83 -34.79
CA LEU A 33 -1.41 -7.96 -35.60
C LEU A 33 -1.27 -9.30 -34.87
N ARG A 34 -0.17 -9.51 -34.13
CA ARG A 34 0.03 -10.72 -33.31
C ARG A 34 -0.97 -10.81 -32.16
N ARG A 35 -1.41 -9.67 -31.63
CA ARG A 35 -2.45 -9.61 -30.59
C ARG A 35 -3.83 -9.92 -31.16
N GLU A 36 -4.15 -9.41 -32.36
CA GLU A 36 -5.41 -9.72 -33.05
C GLU A 36 -5.50 -11.21 -33.39
N ARG A 37 -4.43 -11.81 -33.92
CA ARG A 37 -4.38 -13.28 -34.16
C ARG A 37 -4.55 -14.09 -32.89
N ARG A 38 -3.86 -13.74 -31.80
CA ARG A 38 -4.02 -14.44 -30.50
C ARG A 38 -5.44 -14.37 -29.96
N VAL A 39 -6.13 -13.25 -30.18
CA VAL A 39 -7.53 -13.09 -29.77
C VAL A 39 -8.47 -13.95 -30.64
N ASP A 40 -8.21 -14.05 -31.94
CA ASP A 40 -8.95 -14.95 -32.83
C ASP A 40 -8.70 -16.43 -32.51
N ASP A 41 -7.45 -16.82 -32.26
CA ASP A 41 -7.09 -18.17 -31.84
C ASP A 41 -7.77 -18.53 -30.51
N LEU A 42 -7.84 -17.59 -29.56
CA LEU A 42 -8.58 -17.74 -28.30
C LEU A 42 -10.08 -17.92 -28.53
N LYS A 43 -10.69 -17.17 -29.46
CA LYS A 43 -12.10 -17.33 -29.81
C LYS A 43 -12.38 -18.68 -30.48
N HIS A 44 -11.44 -19.20 -31.26
CA HIS A 44 -11.53 -20.52 -31.89
C HIS A 44 -11.18 -21.67 -30.94
N SER A 45 -10.48 -21.41 -29.84
CA SER A 45 -10.16 -22.40 -28.80
C SER A 45 -11.33 -22.72 -27.86
N ILE A 46 -12.45 -21.99 -27.95
CA ILE A 46 -13.68 -22.27 -27.19
C ILE A 46 -14.43 -23.40 -27.91
N PRO A 47 -14.53 -24.61 -27.34
CA PRO A 47 -15.26 -25.69 -27.98
C PRO A 47 -16.77 -25.36 -28.06
N PRO A 48 -17.47 -25.70 -29.15
CA PRO A 48 -18.91 -25.55 -29.21
C PRO A 48 -19.55 -26.52 -28.19
N LEU A 49 -20.57 -26.05 -27.49
CA LEU A 49 -21.29 -26.85 -26.50
C LEU A 49 -22.06 -27.97 -27.21
N THR A 50 -21.46 -29.15 -27.32
CA THR A 50 -22.15 -30.39 -27.62
C THR A 50 -22.81 -30.86 -26.33
N GLY A 51 -24.13 -30.79 -26.31
CA GLY A 51 -24.93 -31.24 -25.16
C GLY A 51 -24.78 -32.74 -24.95
N GLU A 52 -24.30 -33.11 -23.77
CA GLU A 52 -24.60 -34.40 -23.13
C GLU A 52 -24.49 -34.23 -21.60
N GLU A 53 -25.68 -34.09 -21.02
CA GLU A 53 -26.18 -34.59 -19.73
C GLU A 53 -25.36 -34.38 -18.43
N LEU A 54 -25.71 -33.30 -17.72
CA LEU A 54 -25.54 -33.15 -16.27
C LEU A 54 -26.62 -33.97 -15.52
N PRO A 55 -26.32 -34.54 -14.33
CA PRO A 55 -27.27 -35.42 -13.63
C PRO A 55 -28.52 -34.67 -13.14
N ASP A 56 -29.67 -35.32 -13.33
CA ASP A 56 -31.02 -34.87 -12.98
C ASP A 56 -31.17 -34.45 -11.51
N LEU A 57 -31.03 -33.16 -11.27
CA LEU A 57 -31.85 -32.44 -10.29
C LEU A 57 -32.79 -31.54 -11.10
N VAL A 58 -33.81 -32.15 -11.71
CA VAL A 58 -34.85 -31.46 -12.47
C VAL A 58 -35.71 -30.65 -11.50
N ALA A 59 -35.24 -29.45 -11.17
CA ALA A 59 -36.16 -28.35 -11.07
C ALA A 59 -36.78 -28.18 -12.47
N PRO A 60 -38.11 -28.01 -12.61
CA PRO A 60 -38.72 -27.77 -13.91
C PRO A 60 -37.97 -26.61 -14.58
N THR A 61 -37.43 -26.86 -15.78
CA THR A 61 -36.86 -25.81 -16.62
C THR A 61 -37.89 -24.68 -16.69
N PRO A 62 -37.56 -23.47 -16.18
CA PRO A 62 -38.50 -22.37 -16.26
C PRO A 62 -38.85 -22.19 -17.74
N GLN A 63 -40.14 -22.18 -18.07
CA GLN A 63 -40.57 -21.82 -19.42
C GLN A 63 -40.10 -20.38 -19.65
N TRP A 64 -39.14 -20.20 -20.54
CA TRP A 64 -38.67 -18.88 -20.92
C TRP A 64 -39.84 -18.14 -21.55
N SER A 65 -40.15 -16.99 -20.99
CA SER A 65 -41.06 -16.06 -21.65
C SER A 65 -40.40 -15.55 -22.94
N LYS A 66 -41.21 -15.00 -23.85
CA LYS A 66 -40.67 -14.30 -25.03
C LYS A 66 -39.72 -13.15 -24.66
N GLU A 67 -39.88 -12.60 -23.44
CA GLU A 67 -39.00 -11.56 -22.92
C GLU A 67 -37.64 -12.13 -22.49
N ASP A 68 -37.61 -13.34 -21.92
CA ASP A 68 -36.36 -14.03 -21.55
C ASP A 68 -35.55 -14.40 -22.79
N GLU A 69 -36.21 -14.89 -23.84
CA GLU A 69 -35.58 -15.19 -25.13
C GLU A 69 -34.97 -13.93 -25.77
N ARG A 70 -35.72 -12.82 -25.80
CA ARG A 70 -35.23 -11.51 -26.27
C ARG A 70 -34.05 -11.01 -25.44
N SER A 71 -34.11 -11.15 -24.12
CA SER A 71 -33.05 -10.72 -23.20
C SER A 71 -31.77 -11.55 -23.41
N ALA A 72 -31.90 -12.86 -23.62
CA ALA A 72 -30.78 -13.74 -23.94
C ALA A 72 -30.13 -13.39 -25.28
N GLU A 73 -30.93 -13.05 -26.31
CA GLU A 73 -30.43 -12.60 -27.62
C GLU A 73 -29.63 -11.30 -27.52
N LEU A 74 -30.14 -10.31 -26.77
CA LEU A 74 -29.45 -9.05 -26.51
C LEU A 74 -28.15 -9.26 -25.70
N ALA A 75 -28.17 -10.13 -24.69
CA ALA A 75 -26.97 -10.50 -23.94
C ALA A 75 -25.92 -11.17 -24.84
N ALA A 76 -26.33 -12.04 -25.76
CA ALA A 76 -25.42 -12.66 -26.71
C ALA A 76 -24.79 -11.65 -27.68
N ARG A 77 -25.55 -10.64 -28.14
CA ARG A 77 -25.04 -9.50 -28.93
C ARG A 77 -24.00 -8.69 -28.14
N ALA A 78 -24.30 -8.37 -26.88
CA ALA A 78 -23.41 -7.65 -25.98
C ALA A 78 -22.06 -8.36 -25.79
N ILE A 79 -22.10 -9.69 -25.57
CA ILE A 79 -20.90 -10.53 -25.39
C ILE A 79 -20.02 -10.56 -26.65
N ARG A 80 -20.63 -10.50 -27.85
CA ARG A 80 -19.89 -10.40 -29.13
C ARG A 80 -19.20 -9.05 -29.34
N GLY A 81 -19.45 -8.07 -28.47
CA GLY A 81 -18.88 -6.72 -28.56
C GLY A 81 -19.68 -5.78 -29.47
N GLU A 82 -20.88 -6.18 -29.88
CA GLU A 82 -21.83 -5.34 -30.63
C GLU A 82 -22.60 -4.45 -29.63
N TYR A 83 -21.97 -3.37 -29.17
CA TYR A 83 -22.60 -2.34 -28.34
C TYR A 83 -23.06 -1.16 -29.19
N ASP A 84 -24.20 -1.33 -29.86
CA ASP A 84 -24.89 -0.24 -30.55
C ASP A 84 -25.68 0.64 -29.58
N ASP A 85 -26.13 1.80 -30.07
CA ASP A 85 -26.92 2.74 -29.25
C ASP A 85 -28.24 2.10 -28.77
N GLU A 86 -28.81 1.15 -29.51
CA GLU A 86 -30.03 0.43 -29.11
C GLU A 86 -29.79 -0.38 -27.83
N LEU A 87 -28.71 -1.19 -27.79
CA LEU A 87 -28.36 -2.00 -26.62
C LEU A 87 -28.01 -1.12 -25.40
N ILE A 88 -27.33 0.00 -25.63
CA ILE A 88 -27.02 0.96 -24.56
C ILE A 88 -28.32 1.55 -23.99
N LEU A 89 -29.25 1.95 -24.87
CA LEU A 89 -30.53 2.51 -24.44
C LEU A 89 -31.42 1.47 -23.75
N GLU A 90 -31.34 0.19 -24.13
CA GLU A 90 -32.01 -0.90 -23.42
C GLU A 90 -31.42 -1.09 -22.02
N GLN A 91 -30.10 -1.14 -21.88
CA GLN A 91 -29.43 -1.21 -20.57
C GLN A 91 -29.76 0.01 -19.68
N LEU A 92 -29.97 1.18 -20.30
CA LEU A 92 -30.31 2.43 -19.63
C LEU A 92 -31.81 2.73 -19.62
N ALA A 93 -32.69 1.78 -19.97
CA ALA A 93 -34.12 2.06 -20.22
C ALA A 93 -34.81 2.73 -19.02
N ARG A 94 -34.48 2.30 -17.79
CA ARG A 94 -35.03 2.90 -16.56
C ARG A 94 -34.53 4.33 -16.33
N ASN A 95 -33.26 4.59 -16.60
CA ASN A 95 -32.68 5.93 -16.48
C ASN A 95 -33.24 6.86 -17.55
N ARG A 96 -33.44 6.35 -18.77
CA ARG A 96 -34.05 7.06 -19.89
C ARG A 96 -35.47 7.53 -19.56
N VAL A 97 -36.30 6.63 -19.03
CA VAL A 97 -37.67 6.96 -18.61
C VAL A 97 -37.67 7.99 -17.48
N PHE A 98 -36.77 7.86 -16.52
CA PHE A 98 -36.69 8.76 -15.37
C PHE A 98 -36.17 10.16 -15.73
N LEU A 99 -35.08 10.23 -16.50
CA LEU A 99 -34.37 11.47 -16.82
C LEU A 99 -34.88 12.17 -18.09
N SER A 100 -35.79 11.54 -18.84
CA SER A 100 -36.15 11.87 -20.23
C SER A 100 -35.00 11.67 -21.23
N ASP A 101 -35.32 11.63 -22.52
CA ASP A 101 -34.34 11.52 -23.61
C ASP A 101 -33.32 12.67 -23.57
N SER A 102 -33.79 13.91 -23.37
CA SER A 102 -32.92 15.08 -23.31
C SER A 102 -32.00 15.07 -22.09
N GLY A 103 -32.53 14.67 -20.93
CA GLY A 103 -31.72 14.61 -19.70
C GLY A 103 -30.68 13.50 -19.75
N LEU A 104 -31.02 12.33 -20.30
CA LEU A 104 -30.06 11.26 -20.54
C LEU A 104 -28.98 11.67 -21.55
N ALA A 105 -29.35 12.34 -22.64
CA ALA A 105 -28.39 12.85 -23.63
C ALA A 105 -27.42 13.86 -23.00
N ALA A 106 -27.92 14.77 -22.15
CA ALA A 106 -27.08 15.71 -21.42
C ALA A 106 -26.07 14.99 -20.51
N LEU A 107 -26.52 14.00 -19.73
CA LEU A 107 -25.63 13.18 -18.89
C LEU A 107 -24.58 12.42 -19.71
N ARG A 108 -24.96 11.85 -20.85
CA ARG A 108 -24.06 11.09 -21.72
C ARG A 108 -22.95 11.96 -22.29
N ASN A 109 -23.29 13.18 -22.73
CA ASN A 109 -22.35 14.11 -23.36
C ASN A 109 -21.43 14.82 -22.35
N ALA A 110 -21.84 14.90 -21.08
CA ALA A 110 -21.11 15.64 -20.06
C ALA A 110 -19.74 15.01 -19.73
N LYS A 111 -18.72 15.86 -19.63
CA LYS A 111 -17.39 15.49 -19.12
C LYS A 111 -17.31 15.64 -17.60
N ILE A 112 -17.31 14.50 -16.90
CA ILE A 112 -17.33 14.46 -15.43
C ILE A 112 -15.94 14.06 -14.91
N VAL A 113 -15.40 14.83 -13.96
CA VAL A 113 -14.13 14.52 -13.30
C VAL A 113 -14.39 14.09 -11.86
N VAL A 114 -13.88 12.92 -11.47
CA VAL A 114 -13.92 12.42 -10.09
C VAL A 114 -12.52 12.49 -9.50
N VAL A 115 -12.35 13.29 -8.44
CA VAL A 115 -11.06 13.49 -7.75
C VAL A 115 -11.07 12.76 -6.41
N GLY A 116 -10.20 11.77 -6.27
CA GLY A 116 -10.19 10.79 -5.18
C GLY A 116 -11.05 9.57 -5.53
N CYS A 117 -10.41 8.40 -5.67
CA CYS A 117 -11.02 7.11 -6.02
C CYS A 117 -11.05 6.15 -4.83
N GLY A 118 -11.11 6.68 -3.60
CA GLY A 118 -11.27 5.90 -2.37
C GLY A 118 -12.70 5.37 -2.16
N GLY A 119 -13.12 5.24 -0.90
CA GLY A 119 -14.43 4.65 -0.58
C GLY A 119 -15.65 5.43 -1.10
N VAL A 120 -15.55 6.75 -1.22
CA VAL A 120 -16.63 7.60 -1.76
C VAL A 120 -16.56 7.66 -3.29
N GLY A 121 -15.41 8.10 -3.83
CA GLY A 121 -15.29 8.35 -5.26
C GLY A 121 -15.38 7.11 -6.13
N SER A 122 -14.94 5.93 -5.66
CA SER A 122 -15.13 4.67 -6.39
C SER A 122 -16.60 4.33 -6.58
N HIS A 123 -17.43 4.53 -5.55
CA HIS A 123 -18.88 4.33 -5.62
C HIS A 123 -19.56 5.39 -6.50
N CYS A 124 -19.11 6.65 -6.41
CA CYS A 124 -19.60 7.72 -7.28
C CYS A 124 -19.32 7.42 -8.76
N ALA A 125 -18.08 7.06 -9.11
CA ALA A 125 -17.69 6.71 -10.48
C ALA A 125 -18.49 5.50 -11.00
N ALA A 126 -18.68 4.47 -10.18
CA ALA A 126 -19.47 3.31 -10.54
C ALA A 126 -20.95 3.67 -10.80
N ALA A 127 -21.54 4.51 -9.95
CA ALA A 127 -22.92 4.97 -10.09
C ALA A 127 -23.11 5.86 -11.34
N LEU A 128 -22.19 6.78 -11.61
CA LEU A 128 -22.20 7.64 -12.81
C LEU A 128 -22.12 6.81 -14.09
N ALA A 129 -21.16 5.89 -14.18
CA ALA A 129 -20.97 5.03 -15.34
C ALA A 129 -22.23 4.19 -15.62
N ARG A 130 -22.78 3.55 -14.58
CA ARG A 130 -24.01 2.73 -14.69
C ARG A 130 -25.27 3.56 -14.98
N SER A 131 -25.22 4.87 -14.74
CA SER A 131 -26.33 5.78 -15.03
C SER A 131 -26.33 6.32 -16.46
N GLY A 132 -25.25 6.08 -17.20
CA GLY A 132 -25.13 6.42 -18.62
C GLY A 132 -24.06 7.47 -18.93
N ALA A 133 -23.38 8.06 -17.94
CA ALA A 133 -22.28 9.00 -18.21
C ALA A 133 -21.22 8.35 -19.11
N SER A 134 -20.83 9.00 -20.20
CA SER A 134 -19.93 8.40 -21.21
C SER A 134 -18.50 8.93 -21.16
N HIS A 135 -18.24 10.05 -20.46
CA HIS A 135 -16.90 10.63 -20.33
C HIS A 135 -16.57 10.87 -18.85
N ILE A 136 -15.72 10.02 -18.28
CA ILE A 136 -15.33 10.08 -16.88
C ILE A 136 -13.81 10.17 -16.76
N ARG A 137 -13.30 11.28 -16.23
CA ARG A 137 -11.91 11.39 -15.80
C ARG A 137 -11.78 11.00 -14.33
N LEU A 138 -10.85 10.11 -14.04
CA LEU A 138 -10.55 9.64 -12.68
C LEU A 138 -9.18 10.15 -12.25
N ILE A 139 -9.10 10.82 -11.11
CA ILE A 139 -7.84 11.37 -10.58
C ILE A 139 -7.60 10.80 -9.18
N ASP A 140 -6.58 9.97 -9.03
CA ASP A 140 -6.12 9.44 -7.74
C ASP A 140 -4.70 8.90 -7.93
N PHE A 141 -3.81 9.09 -6.96
CA PHE A 141 -2.43 8.58 -7.00
C PHE A 141 -2.25 7.27 -6.23
N ASP A 142 -3.25 6.89 -5.43
CA ASP A 142 -3.16 5.74 -4.55
C ASP A 142 -3.31 4.41 -5.29
N MET A 143 -2.66 3.40 -4.70
CA MET A 143 -2.83 2.00 -5.04
C MET A 143 -3.96 1.39 -4.20
N VAL A 144 -4.59 0.34 -4.71
CA VAL A 144 -5.53 -0.48 -3.94
C VAL A 144 -4.76 -1.22 -2.85
N SER A 145 -5.14 -0.99 -1.59
CA SER A 145 -4.60 -1.71 -0.43
C SER A 145 -5.57 -2.80 0.05
N LEU A 146 -5.09 -3.75 0.87
CA LEU A 146 -5.99 -4.70 1.57
C LEU A 146 -7.08 -3.98 2.37
N SER A 147 -6.71 -2.89 3.06
CA SER A 147 -7.65 -2.07 3.82
C SER A 147 -8.63 -1.30 2.93
N SER A 148 -8.42 -1.21 1.61
CA SER A 148 -9.37 -0.60 0.68
C SER A 148 -10.57 -1.52 0.40
N LEU A 149 -10.41 -2.83 0.53
CA LEU A 149 -11.42 -3.83 0.14
C LEU A 149 -12.70 -3.77 0.99
N ASN A 150 -12.65 -3.18 2.18
CA ASN A 150 -13.85 -3.02 3.02
C ASN A 150 -14.81 -1.93 2.52
N ARG A 151 -14.39 -1.07 1.58
CA ARG A 151 -15.16 0.12 1.18
C ARG A 151 -14.96 0.60 -0.26
N HIS A 152 -14.07 0.01 -1.05
CA HIS A 152 -13.89 0.37 -2.45
C HIS A 152 -14.91 -0.36 -3.33
N ALA A 153 -15.57 0.33 -4.26
CA ALA A 153 -16.76 -0.17 -4.95
C ALA A 153 -16.55 -1.45 -5.80
N VAL A 154 -15.37 -1.62 -6.39
CA VAL A 154 -15.12 -2.67 -7.40
C VAL A 154 -13.83 -3.46 -7.21
N ALA A 155 -13.03 -3.10 -6.19
CA ALA A 155 -11.72 -3.73 -6.00
C ALA A 155 -11.87 -5.12 -5.40
N THR A 156 -11.04 -6.07 -5.86
CA THR A 156 -10.95 -7.41 -5.27
C THR A 156 -9.54 -7.70 -4.76
N LEU A 157 -9.32 -8.86 -4.14
CA LEU A 157 -7.98 -9.28 -3.71
C LEU A 157 -6.94 -9.26 -4.84
N ALA A 158 -7.36 -9.55 -6.07
CA ALA A 158 -6.50 -9.50 -7.25
C ALA A 158 -6.12 -8.08 -7.68
N ASP A 159 -6.82 -7.06 -7.18
CA ASP A 159 -6.55 -5.65 -7.48
C ASP A 159 -5.54 -5.03 -6.49
N VAL A 160 -5.21 -5.71 -5.38
CA VAL A 160 -4.27 -5.19 -4.38
C VAL A 160 -2.90 -4.94 -5.01
N GLY A 161 -2.38 -3.72 -4.84
CA GLY A 161 -1.14 -3.28 -5.48
C GLY A 161 -1.31 -2.70 -6.89
N THR A 162 -2.53 -2.55 -7.41
CA THR A 162 -2.80 -1.85 -8.68
C THR A 162 -3.31 -0.42 -8.43
N PRO A 163 -3.13 0.54 -9.37
CA PRO A 163 -3.66 1.89 -9.22
C PRO A 163 -5.19 1.89 -9.10
N LYS A 164 -5.77 2.65 -8.15
CA LYS A 164 -7.23 2.71 -7.94
C LYS A 164 -7.98 3.16 -9.20
N VAL A 165 -7.43 4.14 -9.91
CA VAL A 165 -8.00 4.63 -11.19
C VAL A 165 -8.08 3.52 -12.25
N GLU A 166 -7.08 2.63 -12.28
CA GLU A 166 -7.03 1.52 -13.24
C GLU A 166 -7.99 0.40 -12.86
N CYS A 167 -8.08 0.10 -11.55
CA CYS A 167 -9.04 -0.85 -11.01
C CYS A 167 -10.47 -0.47 -11.42
N LEU A 168 -10.85 0.81 -11.25
CA LEU A 168 -12.15 1.32 -11.67
C LEU A 168 -12.37 1.18 -13.18
N ARG A 169 -11.43 1.64 -14.01
CA ARG A 169 -11.52 1.54 -15.47
C ARG A 169 -11.73 0.09 -15.92
N ARG A 170 -10.89 -0.82 -15.45
CA ARG A 170 -10.91 -2.24 -15.84
C ARG A 170 -12.23 -2.89 -15.47
N ARG A 171 -12.73 -2.66 -14.25
CA ARG A 171 -13.96 -3.29 -13.74
C ARG A 171 -15.22 -2.67 -14.35
N LEU A 172 -15.26 -1.35 -14.51
CA LEU A 172 -16.45 -0.67 -15.03
C LEU A 172 -16.57 -0.80 -16.54
N ARG A 173 -15.48 -0.95 -17.30
CA ARG A 173 -15.56 -1.27 -18.74
C ARG A 173 -16.25 -2.59 -19.03
N ALA A 174 -16.17 -3.56 -18.13
CA ALA A 174 -16.90 -4.83 -18.27
C ALA A 174 -18.43 -4.68 -18.14
N VAL A 175 -18.90 -3.56 -17.58
CA VAL A 175 -20.32 -3.27 -17.35
C VAL A 175 -20.83 -2.16 -18.29
N THR A 176 -19.96 -1.21 -18.58
CA THR A 176 -20.25 0.06 -19.25
C THR A 176 -19.19 0.31 -20.33
N PRO A 177 -19.13 -0.52 -21.39
CA PRO A 177 -18.06 -0.46 -22.38
C PRO A 177 -18.07 0.82 -23.22
N TRP A 178 -19.19 1.54 -23.26
CA TRP A 178 -19.31 2.84 -23.94
C TRP A 178 -18.64 4.00 -23.19
N VAL A 179 -18.20 3.78 -21.94
CA VAL A 179 -17.62 4.85 -21.12
C VAL A 179 -16.14 5.02 -21.42
N ASP A 180 -15.77 6.22 -21.82
CA ASP A 180 -14.41 6.66 -21.94
C ASP A 180 -13.87 7.09 -20.57
N PHE A 181 -12.99 6.25 -20.02
CA PHE A 181 -12.31 6.50 -18.76
C PHE A 181 -10.92 7.10 -18.99
N ASP A 182 -10.76 8.37 -18.64
CA ASP A 182 -9.46 9.08 -18.62
C ASP A 182 -8.83 8.96 -17.21
N CYS A 183 -7.92 7.99 -17.04
CA CYS A 183 -7.27 7.73 -15.75
C CYS A 183 -6.00 8.57 -15.57
N ARG A 184 -5.98 9.41 -14.53
CA ARG A 184 -4.83 10.21 -14.09
C ARG A 184 -4.32 9.67 -12.76
N ASN A 185 -3.29 8.84 -12.81
CA ASN A 185 -2.63 8.28 -11.62
C ASN A 185 -1.69 9.32 -10.97
N GLU A 186 -2.24 10.44 -10.52
CA GLU A 186 -1.51 11.63 -10.06
C GLU A 186 -2.22 12.24 -8.85
N MET A 187 -1.46 12.89 -7.95
CA MET A 187 -2.01 13.60 -6.81
C MET A 187 -2.55 14.94 -7.29
N PHE A 188 -3.77 15.29 -6.88
CA PHE A 188 -4.33 16.61 -7.20
C PHE A 188 -3.60 17.71 -6.42
N SER A 189 -3.18 18.76 -7.13
CA SER A 189 -2.68 20.00 -6.54
C SER A 189 -3.35 21.19 -7.23
N GLU A 190 -3.49 22.31 -6.51
CA GLU A 190 -4.08 23.53 -7.07
C GLU A 190 -3.28 24.05 -8.29
N LYS A 191 -1.96 23.82 -8.32
CA LYS A 191 -1.09 24.22 -9.44
C LYS A 191 -1.40 23.43 -10.73
N ASP A 192 -1.84 22.19 -10.58
CA ASP A 192 -2.17 21.29 -11.68
C ASP A 192 -3.64 21.38 -12.11
N ALA A 193 -4.47 22.14 -11.38
CA ALA A 193 -5.91 22.19 -11.59
C ALA A 193 -6.31 22.57 -13.02
N SER A 194 -5.60 23.52 -13.63
CA SER A 194 -5.84 23.96 -15.02
C SER A 194 -5.67 22.84 -16.05
N ARG A 195 -4.70 21.94 -15.85
CA ARG A 195 -4.45 20.78 -16.70
C ARG A 195 -5.42 19.64 -16.38
N LEU A 196 -5.60 19.35 -15.10
CA LEU A 196 -6.35 18.18 -14.62
C LEU A 196 -7.86 18.34 -14.79
N LEU A 197 -8.39 19.56 -14.61
CA LEU A 197 -9.81 19.89 -14.74
C LEU A 197 -10.15 20.49 -16.10
N LYS A 198 -9.23 20.39 -17.06
CA LYS A 198 -9.46 20.90 -18.41
C LYS A 198 -10.71 20.25 -19.02
N ASP A 199 -11.58 21.09 -19.57
CA ASP A 199 -12.85 20.74 -20.22
C ASP A 199 -13.86 20.03 -19.29
N ALA A 200 -13.68 20.13 -17.97
CA ALA A 200 -14.63 19.58 -17.01
C ALA A 200 -15.93 20.40 -17.00
N GLU A 201 -17.05 19.73 -17.23
CA GLU A 201 -18.38 20.33 -17.02
C GLU A 201 -18.82 20.18 -15.57
N PHE A 202 -18.46 19.05 -14.95
CA PHE A 202 -18.77 18.76 -13.56
C PHE A 202 -17.58 18.09 -12.87
N VAL A 203 -17.34 18.50 -11.63
CA VAL A 203 -16.31 17.93 -10.76
C VAL A 203 -16.95 17.31 -9.52
N VAL A 204 -16.52 16.10 -9.17
CA VAL A 204 -16.83 15.45 -7.91
C VAL A 204 -15.57 15.40 -7.05
N ASP A 205 -15.62 16.07 -5.92
CA ASP A 205 -14.56 16.05 -4.93
C ASP A 205 -14.82 14.97 -3.86
N ALA A 206 -13.97 13.95 -3.85
CA ALA A 206 -13.93 12.89 -2.86
C ALA A 206 -12.55 12.80 -2.16
N ILE A 207 -11.82 13.92 -2.11
CA ILE A 207 -10.52 14.04 -1.44
C ILE A 207 -10.70 14.00 0.09
N ASP A 208 -9.75 13.43 0.82
CA ASP A 208 -9.75 13.39 2.29
C ASP A 208 -8.78 14.39 2.95
N ASN A 209 -7.71 14.79 2.25
CA ASN A 209 -6.80 15.86 2.62
C ASN A 209 -7.44 17.25 2.49
N ILE A 210 -7.30 18.08 3.52
CA ILE A 210 -8.01 19.36 3.62
C ILE A 210 -7.45 20.39 2.63
N ASP A 211 -6.12 20.50 2.47
CA ASP A 211 -5.51 21.51 1.59
C ASP A 211 -5.84 21.26 0.13
N SER A 212 -5.68 20.02 -0.32
CA SER A 212 -5.99 19.64 -1.71
C SER A 212 -7.49 19.81 -2.00
N LYS A 213 -8.36 19.50 -1.04
CA LYS A 213 -9.79 19.75 -1.11
C LYS A 213 -10.11 21.24 -1.22
N VAL A 214 -9.57 22.08 -0.34
CA VAL A 214 -9.82 23.53 -0.36
C VAL A 214 -9.30 24.14 -1.67
N GLY A 215 -8.12 23.74 -2.13
CA GLY A 215 -7.57 24.18 -3.42
C GLY A 215 -8.46 23.81 -4.60
N LEU A 216 -8.97 22.56 -4.64
CA LEU A 216 -9.91 22.12 -5.68
C LEU A 216 -11.20 22.95 -5.67
N LEU A 217 -11.80 23.10 -4.49
CA LEU A 217 -13.08 23.79 -4.34
C LEU A 217 -12.97 25.30 -4.64
N ALA A 218 -11.89 25.94 -4.19
CA ALA A 218 -11.62 27.33 -4.50
C ALA A 218 -11.42 27.53 -6.02
N TYR A 219 -10.58 26.69 -6.64
CA TYR A 219 -10.33 26.76 -8.07
C TYR A 219 -11.62 26.59 -8.89
N CYS A 220 -12.47 25.60 -8.56
CA CYS A 220 -13.75 25.41 -9.24
C CYS A 220 -14.68 26.62 -9.08
N HIS A 221 -14.77 27.17 -7.86
CA HIS A 221 -15.61 28.34 -7.58
C HIS A 221 -15.15 29.59 -8.35
N GLU A 222 -13.84 29.87 -8.35
CA GLU A 222 -13.24 31.01 -9.02
C GLU A 222 -13.35 30.94 -10.55
N ASN A 223 -13.33 29.73 -11.11
CA ASN A 223 -13.42 29.50 -12.57
C ASN A 223 -14.84 29.15 -13.04
N GLY A 224 -15.84 29.16 -12.15
CA GLY A 224 -17.23 28.82 -12.49
C GLY A 224 -17.44 27.37 -12.94
N ILE A 225 -16.57 26.44 -12.53
CA ILE A 225 -16.70 25.01 -12.82
C ILE A 225 -17.68 24.40 -11.81
N GLN A 226 -18.70 23.68 -12.30
CA GLN A 226 -19.67 23.04 -11.41
C GLN A 226 -18.98 21.95 -10.59
N VAL A 227 -19.22 21.94 -9.28
CA VAL A 227 -18.58 21.01 -8.36
C VAL A 227 -19.56 20.54 -7.29
N VAL A 228 -19.42 19.28 -6.86
CA VAL A 228 -20.02 18.76 -5.62
C VAL A 228 -18.93 18.11 -4.78
N SER A 229 -18.96 18.35 -3.46
CA SER A 229 -17.95 17.82 -2.54
C SER A 229 -18.51 16.86 -1.52
N SER A 230 -17.82 15.74 -1.28
CA SER A 230 -18.09 14.87 -0.15
C SER A 230 -17.37 15.38 1.10
N MET A 231 -18.13 15.53 2.18
CA MET A 231 -17.58 15.76 3.52
C MET A 231 -17.17 14.42 4.17
N GLY A 232 -16.93 14.38 5.48
CA GLY A 232 -16.42 13.22 6.19
C GLY A 232 -17.46 12.11 6.31
N ALA A 233 -17.20 10.95 5.69
CA ALA A 233 -18.06 9.76 5.81
C ALA A 233 -17.67 8.80 6.96
N GLY A 234 -16.54 9.03 7.63
CA GLY A 234 -16.07 8.18 8.73
C GLY A 234 -16.77 8.46 10.07
N CYS A 235 -16.68 7.51 11.02
CA CYS A 235 -17.35 7.55 12.32
C CYS A 235 -18.88 7.75 12.26
N LYS A 236 -19.50 7.37 11.15
CA LYS A 236 -20.94 7.47 10.91
C LYS A 236 -21.51 6.07 10.67
N SER A 237 -22.79 5.91 10.96
CA SER A 237 -23.51 4.64 10.86
C SER A 237 -24.91 4.76 10.26
N ASP A 238 -25.50 5.96 10.26
CA ASP A 238 -26.89 6.16 9.86
C ASP A 238 -26.98 6.79 8.46
N PRO A 239 -27.24 6.00 7.40
CA PRO A 239 -27.36 6.52 6.05
C PRO A 239 -28.60 7.42 5.83
N THR A 240 -29.62 7.34 6.69
CA THR A 240 -30.84 8.16 6.59
C THR A 240 -30.63 9.62 6.95
N ARG A 241 -29.46 9.94 7.52
CA ARG A 241 -29.04 11.29 7.93
C ARG A 241 -28.12 11.97 6.93
N ILE A 242 -27.98 11.42 5.73
CA ILE A 242 -27.17 12.01 4.66
C ILE A 242 -28.03 13.02 3.89
N PHE A 243 -27.48 14.22 3.68
CA PHE A 243 -28.13 15.32 2.98
C PHE A 243 -27.20 15.94 1.96
N VAL A 244 -27.78 16.54 0.93
CA VAL A 244 -27.09 17.41 -0.03
C VAL A 244 -27.59 18.84 0.19
N GLY A 245 -26.67 19.78 0.32
CA GLY A 245 -26.97 21.19 0.55
C GLY A 245 -25.72 22.05 0.38
N ASP A 246 -25.85 23.36 0.54
CA ASP A 246 -24.69 24.25 0.48
C ASP A 246 -23.68 23.94 1.59
N ILE A 247 -22.39 24.21 1.34
CA ILE A 247 -21.35 24.02 2.34
C ILE A 247 -21.68 24.76 3.65
N SER A 248 -22.28 25.95 3.59
CA SER A 248 -22.72 26.71 4.77
C SER A 248 -23.76 25.98 5.64
N ALA A 249 -24.56 25.08 5.05
CA ALA A 249 -25.57 24.29 5.74
C ALA A 249 -24.99 23.09 6.50
N SER A 250 -23.77 22.64 6.14
CA SER A 250 -23.18 21.42 6.72
C SER A 250 -22.93 21.56 8.24
N THR A 251 -23.22 20.49 8.97
CA THR A 251 -23.17 20.40 10.45
C THR A 251 -22.52 19.10 10.90
N GLU A 252 -22.15 19.03 12.18
CA GLU A 252 -21.73 17.78 12.87
C GLU A 252 -20.55 17.02 12.23
N ASP A 253 -19.71 17.69 11.44
CA ASP A 253 -18.59 17.06 10.74
C ASP A 253 -17.30 17.92 10.82
N PRO A 254 -16.22 17.41 11.44
CA PRO A 254 -14.94 18.12 11.54
C PRO A 254 -14.31 18.47 10.19
N LEU A 255 -14.41 17.59 9.18
CA LEU A 255 -13.85 17.86 7.85
C LEU A 255 -14.59 19.01 7.19
N SER A 256 -15.93 19.02 7.30
CA SER A 256 -16.75 20.12 6.78
C SER A 256 -16.39 21.45 7.45
N ARG A 257 -16.18 21.45 8.76
CA ARG A 257 -15.83 22.65 9.55
C ARG A 257 -14.49 23.23 9.10
N SER A 258 -13.45 22.40 9.04
CA SER A 258 -12.12 22.85 8.61
C SER A 258 -12.13 23.36 7.17
N THR A 259 -12.85 22.67 6.28
CA THR A 259 -12.98 23.07 4.87
C THR A 259 -13.71 24.41 4.74
N ARG A 260 -14.85 24.60 5.43
CA ARG A 260 -15.59 25.88 5.48
C ARG A 260 -14.69 27.02 5.95
N ARG A 261 -13.98 26.81 7.06
CA ARG A 261 -13.11 27.84 7.64
C ARG A 261 -12.03 28.26 6.65
N ARG A 262 -11.31 27.31 6.06
CA ARG A 262 -10.24 27.59 5.08
C ARG A 262 -10.77 28.24 3.79
N LEU A 263 -11.95 27.84 3.29
CA LEU A 263 -12.60 28.48 2.13
C LEU A 263 -13.02 29.92 2.42
N ARG A 264 -13.51 30.20 3.63
CA ARG A 264 -13.91 31.55 4.04
C ARG A 264 -12.74 32.53 4.02
N LEU A 265 -11.52 32.06 4.32
CA LEU A 265 -10.30 32.87 4.21
C LEU A 265 -9.97 33.27 2.78
N ARG A 266 -10.41 32.46 1.82
CA ARG A 266 -10.33 32.78 0.39
C ARG A 266 -11.54 33.59 -0.11
N GLY A 267 -12.41 34.05 0.79
CA GLY A 267 -13.60 34.83 0.46
C GLY A 267 -14.81 33.98 0.05
N ILE A 268 -14.76 32.66 0.19
CA ILE A 268 -15.81 31.75 -0.25
C ILE A 268 -16.61 31.26 0.97
N ALA A 269 -17.79 31.86 1.19
CA ALA A 269 -18.66 31.53 2.33
C ALA A 269 -19.80 30.55 2.00
N SER A 270 -20.24 30.52 0.74
CA SER A 270 -21.34 29.69 0.22
C SER A 270 -21.20 29.53 -1.30
N GLY A 271 -22.10 28.75 -1.91
CA GLY A 271 -22.15 28.49 -3.35
C GLY A 271 -21.48 27.19 -3.77
N ILE A 272 -21.18 26.30 -2.82
CA ILE A 272 -20.56 24.99 -3.09
C ILE A 272 -21.46 23.90 -2.51
N PRO A 273 -22.12 23.07 -3.33
CA PRO A 273 -22.94 21.99 -2.84
C PRO A 273 -22.07 20.86 -2.27
N VAL A 274 -22.47 20.34 -1.12
CA VAL A 274 -21.76 19.28 -0.41
C VAL A 274 -22.69 18.18 0.06
N VAL A 275 -22.17 16.95 0.07
CA VAL A 275 -22.80 15.79 0.72
C VAL A 275 -22.27 15.69 2.14
N PHE A 276 -23.16 15.78 3.13
CA PHE A 276 -22.81 15.71 4.54
C PHE A 276 -23.82 14.88 5.31
N SER A 277 -23.55 14.62 6.59
CA SER A 277 -24.51 13.93 7.47
C SER A 277 -24.71 14.69 8.76
N THR A 278 -25.96 14.76 9.22
CA THR A 278 -26.37 15.39 10.49
C THR A 278 -26.33 14.40 11.67
N GLU A 279 -25.72 13.23 11.46
CA GLU A 279 -25.50 12.27 12.54
C GLU A 279 -24.56 12.86 13.59
N LYS A 280 -25.08 13.01 14.81
CA LYS A 280 -24.29 13.54 15.92
C LYS A 280 -23.27 12.51 16.41
N PRO A 281 -22.02 12.92 16.68
CA PRO A 281 -21.08 12.12 17.44
C PRO A 281 -21.59 11.97 18.88
N GLY A 282 -21.34 10.82 19.52
CA GLY A 282 -21.86 10.55 20.85
C GLY A 282 -21.13 9.41 21.58
N THR A 283 -21.47 9.23 22.86
CA THR A 283 -20.97 8.12 23.68
C THR A 283 -21.39 6.78 23.10
N GLY A 284 -20.47 5.82 23.03
CA GLY A 284 -20.72 4.50 22.43
C GLY A 284 -20.69 4.46 20.89
N LYS A 285 -20.57 5.60 20.21
CA LYS A 285 -20.33 5.64 18.76
C LYS A 285 -18.85 5.54 18.45
N ALA A 286 -18.53 5.05 17.24
CA ALA A 286 -17.15 5.00 16.75
C ALA A 286 -16.54 6.42 16.79
N GLN A 287 -15.39 6.55 17.43
CA GLN A 287 -14.64 7.80 17.52
C GLN A 287 -13.26 7.61 16.92
N LEU A 288 -12.56 8.71 16.70
CA LEU A 288 -11.16 8.71 16.33
C LEU A 288 -10.40 7.88 17.38
N LEU A 289 -9.73 6.81 16.96
CA LEU A 289 -9.02 5.96 17.91
C LEU A 289 -7.93 6.79 18.61
N PRO A 290 -7.77 6.63 19.94
CA PRO A 290 -6.70 7.31 20.66
C PRO A 290 -5.36 6.83 20.10
N LEU A 291 -4.43 7.78 19.96
CA LEU A 291 -3.02 7.42 19.73
C LEU A 291 -2.53 6.65 20.95
N SER A 292 -1.63 5.69 20.75
CA SER A 292 -0.99 5.03 21.90
C SER A 292 -0.22 6.08 22.72
N GLU A 293 -0.07 5.85 24.02
CA GLU A 293 0.65 6.79 24.91
C GLU A 293 2.09 7.06 24.41
N GLU A 294 2.68 6.08 23.72
CA GLU A 294 4.00 6.16 23.07
C GLU A 294 4.04 7.14 21.88
N GLU A 295 2.96 7.26 21.10
CA GLU A 295 2.87 8.22 19.99
C GLU A 295 2.60 9.65 20.48
N PHE A 296 1.88 9.79 21.60
CA PHE A 296 1.64 11.09 22.24
C PHE A 296 2.94 11.70 22.80
N ALA A 297 3.89 10.85 23.22
CA ALA A 297 5.20 11.24 23.73
C ALA A 297 6.18 11.73 22.64
N LYS A 298 5.95 11.40 21.36
CA LYS A 298 6.84 11.74 20.24
C LYS A 298 6.66 13.16 19.68
N GLY A 299 5.80 14.00 20.26
CA GLY A 299 5.67 15.43 19.92
C GLY A 299 4.31 15.84 19.35
N LYS A 300 4.21 17.07 18.83
CA LYS A 300 2.95 17.64 18.33
C LYS A 300 2.41 16.80 17.17
N VAL A 301 1.22 16.24 17.37
CA VAL A 301 0.52 15.25 16.51
C VAL A 301 0.44 15.58 15.01
N GLY A 302 0.67 16.81 14.59
CA GLY A 302 0.73 17.19 13.16
C GLY A 302 2.04 16.84 12.45
N GLU A 303 3.13 16.60 13.18
CA GLU A 303 4.48 16.39 12.63
C GLU A 303 4.87 14.90 12.50
N LEU A 304 4.03 13.98 13.00
CA LEU A 304 4.24 12.53 12.93
C LEU A 304 3.76 11.90 11.61
N ALA A 305 3.20 12.71 10.72
CA ALA A 305 2.77 12.29 9.40
C ALA A 305 3.95 12.37 8.42
N PRO A 306 4.16 11.36 7.54
CA PRO A 306 5.23 11.40 6.53
C PRO A 306 5.13 12.56 5.53
N MET A 307 3.99 13.28 5.55
CA MET A 307 3.78 14.59 4.94
C MET A 307 2.98 15.46 5.91
N ALA A 308 3.24 16.78 5.91
CA ALA A 308 2.36 17.72 6.60
C ALA A 308 0.91 17.50 6.10
N ASP A 309 -0.04 17.32 7.02
CA ASP A 309 -1.47 17.06 6.79
C ASP A 309 -1.94 15.61 6.47
N PHE A 310 -1.11 14.56 6.63
CA PHE A 310 -1.61 13.17 6.61
C PHE A 310 -2.15 12.73 7.99
N ARG A 311 -3.24 11.96 8.04
CA ARG A 311 -3.88 11.58 9.32
C ARG A 311 -3.05 10.51 10.04
N VAL A 312 -2.39 10.90 11.13
CA VAL A 312 -1.70 10.01 12.09
C VAL A 312 -2.68 9.08 12.82
N ARG A 313 -3.98 9.40 12.82
CA ARG A 313 -5.02 8.62 13.51
C ARG A 313 -5.92 7.89 12.52
N ILE A 314 -6.10 6.59 12.73
CA ILE A 314 -7.06 5.79 11.97
C ILE A 314 -8.47 6.23 12.36
N LEU A 315 -9.19 6.81 11.42
CA LEU A 315 -10.62 7.08 11.57
C LEU A 315 -11.38 5.79 11.22
N PRO A 316 -12.16 5.20 12.14
CA PRO A 316 -12.99 4.05 11.81
C PRO A 316 -14.00 4.38 10.70
N VAL A 317 -14.09 3.51 9.69
CA VAL A 317 -15.01 3.67 8.56
C VAL A 317 -15.80 2.39 8.37
N LEU A 318 -17.13 2.51 8.45
CA LEU A 318 -18.06 1.47 8.03
C LEU A 318 -18.32 1.64 6.53
N GLY A 319 -18.00 0.64 5.71
CA GLY A 319 -18.00 0.74 4.24
C GLY A 319 -19.32 1.19 3.60
N THR A 320 -20.45 0.97 4.27
CA THR A 320 -21.77 1.43 3.83
C THR A 320 -21.88 2.95 3.75
N MET A 321 -21.24 3.68 4.66
CA MET A 321 -21.37 5.15 4.69
C MET A 321 -20.66 5.83 3.52
N PRO A 322 -19.37 5.56 3.22
CA PRO A 322 -18.73 6.08 2.01
C PRO A 322 -19.49 5.73 0.72
N ALA A 323 -20.06 4.52 0.64
CA ALA A 323 -20.84 4.10 -0.51
C ALA A 323 -22.07 4.99 -0.73
N VAL A 324 -22.87 5.22 0.32
CA VAL A 324 -24.06 6.08 0.23
C VAL A 324 -23.69 7.54 -0.04
N PHE A 325 -22.59 8.05 0.53
CA PHE A 325 -22.05 9.37 0.17
C PHE A 325 -21.70 9.46 -1.31
N GLY A 326 -21.04 8.44 -1.86
CA GLY A 326 -20.68 8.36 -3.28
C GLY A 326 -21.91 8.32 -4.18
N CYS A 327 -22.91 7.51 -3.82
CA CYS A 327 -24.19 7.45 -4.54
C CYS A 327 -24.96 8.77 -4.47
N ALA A 328 -24.99 9.46 -3.32
CA ALA A 328 -25.63 10.75 -3.16
C ALA A 328 -24.95 11.84 -4.03
N ALA A 329 -23.62 11.85 -4.07
CA ALA A 329 -22.86 12.75 -4.94
C ALA A 329 -23.15 12.46 -6.42
N ALA A 330 -23.12 11.20 -6.85
CA ALA A 330 -23.45 10.80 -8.22
C ALA A 330 -24.88 11.21 -8.60
N ASN A 331 -25.85 10.94 -7.72
CA ASN A 331 -27.24 11.32 -7.95
C ASN A 331 -27.41 12.83 -8.11
N TYR A 332 -26.74 13.63 -7.27
CA TYR A 332 -26.75 15.09 -7.42
C TYR A 332 -26.24 15.52 -8.81
N VAL A 333 -25.11 14.98 -9.26
CA VAL A 333 -24.54 15.27 -10.59
C VAL A 333 -25.51 14.89 -11.70
N ILE A 334 -26.06 13.67 -11.65
CA ILE A 334 -27.00 13.14 -12.65
C ILE A 334 -28.22 14.05 -12.78
N LEU A 335 -28.88 14.36 -11.67
CA LEU A 335 -30.09 15.19 -11.67
C LEU A 335 -29.79 16.63 -12.10
N LYS A 336 -28.63 17.17 -11.70
CA LYS A 336 -28.23 18.53 -12.08
C LYS A 336 -27.95 18.66 -13.57
N LEU A 337 -27.23 17.70 -14.17
CA LEU A 337 -26.95 17.67 -15.61
C LEU A 337 -28.22 17.40 -16.43
N ALA A 338 -29.11 16.53 -15.95
CA ALA A 338 -30.37 16.23 -16.61
C ALA A 338 -31.41 17.35 -16.49
N GLY A 339 -31.17 18.37 -15.65
CA GLY A 339 -32.14 19.44 -15.37
C GLY A 339 -33.34 18.98 -14.56
N TYR A 340 -33.21 17.89 -13.81
CA TYR A 340 -34.29 17.33 -12.99
C TYR A 340 -34.48 18.18 -11.71
N PRO A 341 -35.73 18.52 -11.32
CA PRO A 341 -35.99 19.33 -10.14
C PRO A 341 -35.56 18.61 -8.85
N THR A 342 -34.80 19.30 -7.99
CA THR A 342 -34.31 18.75 -6.72
C THR A 342 -34.50 19.72 -5.57
N ASP A 343 -35.06 19.23 -4.47
CA ASP A 343 -35.23 19.97 -3.21
C ASP A 343 -34.04 19.68 -2.28
N ASN A 344 -32.97 20.47 -2.43
CA ASN A 344 -31.80 20.34 -1.56
C ASN A 344 -32.03 21.08 -0.23
N VAL A 345 -31.29 20.70 0.82
CA VAL A 345 -31.47 21.32 2.14
C VAL A 345 -31.02 22.79 2.08
N GLU A 346 -31.99 23.70 2.18
CA GLU A 346 -31.77 25.14 2.27
C GLU A 346 -31.40 25.53 3.71
N THR A 347 -30.09 25.70 3.94
CA THR A 347 -29.52 26.44 5.09
C THR A 347 -29.80 25.86 6.49
N LYS A 348 -28.97 26.20 7.48
CA LYS A 348 -29.26 25.86 8.89
C LYS A 348 -30.46 26.71 9.31
N GLY A 349 -31.58 26.11 9.71
CA GLY A 349 -32.81 26.82 10.13
C GLY A 349 -32.71 27.69 11.40
N ARG A 350 -31.65 28.50 11.52
CA ARG A 350 -31.31 29.40 12.64
C ARG A 350 -31.11 30.86 12.21
N ASP A 351 -31.48 31.24 10.98
CA ASP A 351 -31.26 32.60 10.47
C ASP A 351 -31.87 33.69 11.37
N LYS A 352 -33.08 33.45 11.89
CA LYS A 352 -33.73 34.35 12.86
C LYS A 352 -32.91 34.53 14.15
N LEU A 353 -32.20 33.50 14.60
CA LEU A 353 -31.30 33.60 15.76
C LEU A 353 -30.12 34.51 15.42
N TYR A 354 -29.49 34.32 14.25
CA TYR A 354 -28.35 35.12 13.82
C TYR A 354 -28.72 36.58 13.58
N GLU A 355 -29.87 36.85 12.97
CA GLU A 355 -30.44 38.20 12.85
C GLU A 355 -30.66 38.86 14.21
N THR A 356 -31.20 38.10 15.18
CA THR A 356 -31.42 38.59 16.54
C THR A 356 -30.11 38.93 17.25
N ILE A 357 -29.07 38.10 17.07
CA ILE A 357 -27.74 38.34 17.65
C ILE A 357 -27.08 39.55 16.98
N LEU A 358 -27.18 39.68 15.64
CA LEU A 358 -26.64 40.84 14.92
C LEU A 358 -27.29 42.14 15.41
N ALA A 359 -28.60 42.15 15.61
CA ALA A 359 -29.33 43.29 16.18
C ALA A 359 -28.88 43.62 17.62
N GLN A 360 -28.51 42.63 18.42
CA GLN A 360 -27.96 42.84 19.77
C GLN A 360 -26.56 43.45 19.72
N VAL A 361 -25.69 42.97 18.83
CA VAL A 361 -24.35 43.54 18.63
C VAL A 361 -24.46 44.99 18.16
N GLN A 362 -25.40 45.28 17.25
CA GLN A 362 -25.70 46.64 16.80
C GLN A 362 -26.05 47.52 18.01
N GLY A 363 -27.03 47.11 18.81
CA GLY A 363 -27.43 47.86 20.00
C GLY A 363 -26.33 48.02 21.05
N SER A 364 -25.39 47.07 21.14
CA SER A 364 -24.21 47.18 22.02
C SER A 364 -23.22 48.21 21.51
N GLU A 365 -22.86 48.17 20.22
CA GLU A 365 -21.98 49.16 19.59
C GLU A 365 -22.54 50.58 19.67
N GLU A 366 -23.86 50.73 19.54
CA GLU A 366 -24.53 52.02 19.71
C GLU A 366 -24.35 52.58 21.13
N LYS A 367 -24.42 51.74 22.18
CA LYS A 367 -24.17 52.18 23.56
C LYS A 367 -22.70 52.52 23.79
N VAL A 368 -21.80 51.70 23.26
CA VAL A 368 -20.35 51.94 23.33
C VAL A 368 -19.99 53.26 22.67
N ALA A 369 -20.57 53.57 21.50
CA ALA A 369 -20.39 54.84 20.82
C ALA A 369 -20.86 56.04 21.66
N ARG A 370 -22.02 55.93 22.33
CA ARG A 370 -22.51 56.98 23.23
C ARG A 370 -21.59 57.18 24.43
N ALA A 371 -21.10 56.09 25.03
CA ALA A 371 -20.23 56.14 26.21
C ALA A 371 -18.82 56.66 25.90
N THR A 372 -18.26 56.32 24.75
CA THR A 372 -16.85 56.65 24.39
C THR A 372 -16.71 57.94 23.59
N MET A 373 -17.73 58.32 22.80
CA MET A 373 -17.68 59.51 21.93
C MET A 373 -18.60 60.65 22.38
N GLY A 374 -19.39 60.48 23.46
CA GLY A 374 -20.33 61.49 23.94
C GLY A 374 -21.52 61.75 22.99
N TRP A 375 -21.80 60.80 22.09
CA TRP A 375 -22.84 60.91 21.07
C TRP A 375 -24.25 60.86 21.66
N GLY A 376 -25.16 61.66 21.09
CA GLY A 376 -26.60 61.62 21.40
C GLY A 376 -27.33 60.51 20.65
N ALA A 377 -28.64 60.36 20.89
CA ALA A 377 -29.46 59.34 20.22
C ALA A 377 -29.55 59.53 18.69
N GLU A 378 -29.51 60.78 18.21
CA GLU A 378 -29.54 61.11 16.77
C GLU A 378 -28.20 60.84 16.07
N ASP A 379 -27.07 60.99 16.77
CA ASP A 379 -25.73 60.80 16.19
C ASP A 379 -25.43 59.35 15.82
N VAL A 380 -26.04 58.42 16.54
CA VAL A 380 -25.82 56.98 16.44
C VAL A 380 -26.72 56.35 15.36
N LYS A 381 -27.77 57.06 14.96
CA LYS A 381 -28.74 56.63 13.96
C LYS A 381 -28.06 56.42 12.60
N GLY A 382 -28.15 55.21 12.07
CA GLY A 382 -27.51 54.83 10.80
C GLY A 382 -26.06 54.33 10.92
N LEU A 383 -25.56 54.09 12.15
CA LEU A 383 -24.30 53.39 12.38
C LEU A 383 -24.35 52.00 11.74
N LYS A 384 -23.48 51.74 10.77
CA LYS A 384 -23.40 50.42 10.12
C LYS A 384 -22.36 49.55 10.80
N LEU A 385 -22.72 48.30 11.07
CA LEU A 385 -21.79 47.26 11.47
C LEU A 385 -21.06 46.67 10.25
N PRO A 386 -19.74 46.44 10.34
CA PRO A 386 -19.00 45.68 9.34
C PRO A 386 -19.20 44.16 9.53
N LEU A 387 -20.41 43.72 9.88
CA LEU A 387 -20.76 42.32 10.16
C LEU A 387 -22.03 41.93 9.41
N THR A 388 -22.03 40.72 8.86
CA THR A 388 -23.19 40.10 8.21
C THR A 388 -23.82 39.04 9.12
N THR A 389 -25.04 38.60 8.81
CA THR A 389 -25.68 37.46 9.49
C THR A 389 -24.86 36.17 9.35
N VAL A 390 -24.18 36.01 8.22
CA VAL A 390 -23.27 34.89 7.92
C VAL A 390 -22.02 34.93 8.79
N ASP A 391 -21.55 36.11 9.17
CA ASP A 391 -20.42 36.29 10.12
C ASP A 391 -20.81 35.94 11.55
N VAL A 392 -22.01 36.32 11.96
CA VAL A 392 -22.56 35.96 13.28
C VAL A 392 -22.72 34.44 13.40
N GLY A 393 -23.28 33.80 12.37
CA GLY A 393 -23.39 32.34 12.33
C GLY A 393 -22.02 31.65 12.42
N TYR A 394 -21.00 32.18 11.75
CA TYR A 394 -19.63 31.66 11.82
C TYR A 394 -19.03 31.76 13.23
N LEU A 395 -19.11 32.93 13.87
CA LEU A 395 -18.60 33.09 15.24
C LEU A 395 -19.30 32.16 16.22
N VAL A 396 -20.63 32.12 16.19
CA VAL A 396 -21.41 31.33 17.14
C VAL A 396 -21.18 29.83 16.92
N GLU A 397 -21.33 29.34 15.70
CA GLU A 397 -21.33 27.90 15.43
C GLU A 397 -19.93 27.31 15.25
N GLU A 398 -19.02 28.02 14.58
CA GLU A 398 -17.71 27.45 14.20
C GLU A 398 -16.62 27.80 15.20
N VAL A 399 -16.52 29.07 15.61
CA VAL A 399 -15.50 29.52 16.57
C VAL A 399 -15.86 29.07 17.98
N TYR A 400 -17.10 29.33 18.42
CA TYR A 400 -17.55 29.05 19.79
C TYR A 400 -18.43 27.79 19.94
N ARG A 401 -18.62 27.01 18.86
CA ARG A 401 -19.29 25.69 18.89
C ARG A 401 -20.70 25.71 19.46
N GLY A 402 -21.42 26.81 19.27
CA GLY A 402 -22.79 27.02 19.73
C GLY A 402 -22.92 27.00 21.26
N ARG A 403 -21.90 27.44 22.00
CA ARG A 403 -21.88 27.46 23.47
C ARG A 403 -21.36 28.79 24.01
N SER A 404 -21.79 29.15 25.20
CA SER A 404 -21.17 30.25 25.96
C SER A 404 -19.74 29.89 26.36
N VAL A 405 -18.82 30.85 26.23
CA VAL A 405 -17.43 30.74 26.74
C VAL A 405 -17.35 30.70 28.26
N VAL A 406 -18.38 31.19 28.97
CA VAL A 406 -18.40 31.25 30.44
C VAL A 406 -19.07 30.01 31.02
N SER A 407 -20.32 29.74 30.63
CA SER A 407 -21.12 28.66 31.23
C SER A 407 -21.20 27.38 30.40
N GLY A 408 -20.75 27.40 29.13
CA GLY A 408 -20.90 26.27 28.21
C GLY A 408 -22.35 25.99 27.78
N VAL A 409 -23.31 26.83 28.19
CA VAL A 409 -24.74 26.69 27.90
C VAL A 409 -24.99 27.02 26.42
N PRO A 410 -25.75 26.20 25.67
CA PRO A 410 -25.98 26.39 24.24
C PRO A 410 -27.25 27.19 23.90
N THR A 411 -27.97 27.70 24.91
CA THR A 411 -29.24 28.41 24.73
C THR A 411 -29.09 29.90 25.01
N ARG A 412 -29.95 30.72 24.38
CA ARG A 412 -29.96 32.19 24.53
C ARG A 412 -28.59 32.85 24.29
N LEU A 413 -27.90 32.45 23.22
CA LEU A 413 -26.58 32.98 22.89
C LEU A 413 -26.65 34.44 22.41
N ALA A 414 -25.58 35.19 22.68
CA ALA A 414 -25.34 36.58 22.28
C ALA A 414 -23.84 36.78 22.01
N LEU A 415 -23.50 37.74 21.16
CA LEU A 415 -22.11 38.18 20.91
C LEU A 415 -21.88 39.55 21.56
N VAL A 416 -20.74 39.73 22.22
CA VAL A 416 -20.34 40.98 22.88
C VAL A 416 -18.83 41.19 22.72
N ARG A 417 -18.35 42.44 22.76
CA ARG A 417 -16.90 42.73 22.78
C ARG A 417 -16.24 42.08 24.00
N TRP A 418 -15.08 41.46 23.80
CA TRP A 418 -14.31 40.84 24.88
C TRP A 418 -13.57 41.84 25.77
N GLN A 419 -13.08 42.92 25.17
CA GLN A 419 -12.37 44.00 25.87
C GLN A 419 -13.02 45.34 25.56
N ALA A 420 -12.84 46.29 26.48
CA ALA A 420 -13.23 47.68 26.25
C ALA A 420 -12.42 48.25 25.06
N PRO A 421 -13.05 49.00 24.15
CA PRO A 421 -12.35 49.50 22.97
C PRO A 421 -11.34 50.60 23.30
N GLU A 422 -10.14 50.48 22.76
CA GLU A 422 -9.09 51.50 22.88
C GLU A 422 -9.17 52.51 21.72
N GLY A 423 -9.53 53.76 22.03
CA GLY A 423 -9.55 54.87 21.05
C GLY A 423 -10.86 55.01 20.24
N LYS A 424 -10.79 55.67 19.08
CA LYS A 424 -11.98 55.93 18.25
C LYS A 424 -12.52 54.64 17.65
N THR A 425 -13.69 54.20 18.12
CA THR A 425 -14.44 53.00 17.67
C THR A 425 -15.11 53.15 16.31
N ILE A 426 -15.27 54.37 15.80
CA ILE A 426 -16.00 54.67 14.56
C ILE A 426 -15.07 55.30 13.53
N LYS A 427 -15.24 54.90 12.27
CA LYS A 427 -14.59 55.54 11.13
C LYS A 427 -15.47 56.67 10.61
N GLU A 428 -15.02 57.91 10.77
CA GLU A 428 -15.63 59.11 10.18
C GLU A 428 -14.96 59.41 8.83
N GLY A 429 -15.75 59.59 7.78
CA GLY A 429 -15.36 60.06 6.45
C GLY A 429 -16.58 60.71 5.77
N GLU A 430 -16.45 61.29 4.57
CA GLU A 430 -17.54 61.97 3.81
C GLU A 430 -18.72 61.04 3.39
N GLY A 431 -18.91 59.89 4.04
CA GLY A 431 -19.96 58.91 3.79
C GLY A 431 -20.57 58.32 5.06
N GLN A 432 -21.20 57.14 4.95
CA GLN A 432 -21.93 56.46 6.03
C GLN A 432 -21.03 56.12 7.24
N LYS A 433 -21.50 56.43 8.46
CA LYS A 433 -20.83 56.09 9.73
C LYS A 433 -20.73 54.57 9.89
N SER A 434 -19.52 54.04 10.12
CA SER A 434 -19.28 52.60 10.28
C SER A 434 -18.46 52.31 11.54
N SER A 435 -18.86 51.30 12.31
CA SER A 435 -18.03 50.77 13.41
C SER A 435 -16.74 50.15 12.88
N ARG A 436 -15.66 50.25 13.66
CA ARG A 436 -14.36 49.58 13.43
C ARG A 436 -14.29 48.18 14.05
N LEU A 437 -15.40 47.68 14.60
CA LEU A 437 -15.51 46.34 15.19
C LEU A 437 -14.96 45.26 14.26
N ARG A 438 -14.09 44.39 14.78
CA ARG A 438 -13.57 43.22 14.07
C ARG A 438 -14.17 41.94 14.65
N LEU A 439 -14.23 40.89 13.82
CA LEU A 439 -14.74 39.58 14.24
C LEU A 439 -14.02 39.01 15.46
N GLY A 440 -12.68 39.10 15.48
CA GLY A 440 -11.86 38.61 16.60
C GLY A 440 -11.98 39.40 17.90
N GLU A 441 -12.79 40.45 17.95
CA GLU A 441 -13.06 41.20 19.18
C GLU A 441 -14.34 40.72 19.89
N LEU A 442 -15.11 39.83 19.27
CA LEU A 442 -16.40 39.35 19.79
C LEU A 442 -16.29 37.96 20.41
N VAL A 443 -16.96 37.76 21.54
CA VAL A 443 -17.10 36.47 22.23
C VAL A 443 -18.55 36.04 22.35
N CYS A 444 -18.80 34.73 22.33
CA CYS A 444 -20.11 34.13 22.48
C CYS A 444 -20.43 33.82 23.94
N MET A 445 -21.50 34.41 24.47
CA MET A 445 -21.97 34.25 25.86
C MET A 445 -23.49 34.01 25.88
N THR A 446 -24.06 33.64 27.03
CA THR A 446 -25.52 33.73 27.17
C THR A 446 -25.96 35.20 27.22
N LYS A 447 -27.21 35.49 26.89
CA LYS A 447 -27.75 36.87 26.87
C LYS A 447 -27.67 37.54 28.24
N GLU A 448 -27.80 36.76 29.30
CA GLU A 448 -27.67 37.21 30.68
C GLU A 448 -26.21 37.52 31.04
N GLU A 449 -25.27 36.64 30.68
CA GLU A 449 -23.83 36.86 30.85
C GLU A 449 -23.32 38.05 30.05
N ALA A 450 -23.72 38.17 28.78
CA ALA A 450 -23.32 39.26 27.90
C ALA A 450 -23.74 40.63 28.44
N LYS A 451 -24.90 40.73 29.11
CA LYS A 451 -25.33 41.97 29.76
C LYS A 451 -24.48 42.34 30.97
N VAL A 452 -24.05 41.34 31.76
CA VAL A 452 -23.16 41.58 32.90
C VAL A 452 -21.78 41.99 32.38
N HIS A 453 -21.27 41.30 31.36
CA HIS A 453 -20.01 41.63 30.71
C HIS A 453 -20.01 43.04 30.08
N GLU A 454 -21.06 43.39 29.33
CA GLU A 454 -21.24 44.72 28.74
C GLU A 454 -21.17 45.83 29.81
N ARG A 455 -21.80 45.59 30.97
CA ARG A 455 -21.83 46.58 32.06
C ARG A 455 -20.50 46.71 32.78
N GLU A 456 -19.88 45.61 33.15
CA GLU A 456 -18.72 45.58 34.04
C GLU A 456 -17.40 45.81 33.30
N VAL A 457 -17.23 45.18 32.12
CA VAL A 457 -15.99 45.24 31.33
C VAL A 457 -16.09 46.30 30.25
N VAL A 458 -17.04 46.17 29.33
CA VAL A 458 -17.08 47.01 28.11
C VAL A 458 -17.39 48.48 28.43
N LEU A 459 -18.35 48.73 29.33
CA LEU A 459 -18.74 50.08 29.78
C LEU A 459 -18.11 50.46 31.12
N GLY A 460 -17.87 49.48 32.00
CA GLY A 460 -17.37 49.69 33.36
C GLY A 460 -15.85 49.73 33.50
N GLY A 461 -15.11 49.33 32.46
CA GLY A 461 -13.66 49.41 32.41
C GLY A 461 -12.92 48.42 33.32
N LYS A 462 -13.58 47.39 33.86
CA LYS A 462 -12.90 46.30 34.58
C LYS A 462 -12.09 45.46 33.61
N ASN A 463 -10.94 44.97 34.08
CA ASN A 463 -10.13 44.03 33.31
C ASN A 463 -10.79 42.65 33.26
N VAL A 464 -10.61 41.95 32.15
CA VAL A 464 -11.17 40.60 31.93
C VAL A 464 -10.54 39.57 32.87
N ASP A 465 -9.25 39.73 33.19
CA ASP A 465 -8.50 38.88 34.14
C ASP A 465 -9.06 38.94 35.57
N ASP A 466 -9.65 40.06 35.95
CA ASP A 466 -10.23 40.26 37.29
C ASP A 466 -11.65 39.69 37.39
N MET A 467 -12.34 39.52 36.26
CA MET A 467 -13.74 39.10 36.19
C MET A 467 -13.92 37.61 35.94
N TYR A 468 -13.02 36.98 35.18
CA TYR A 468 -13.12 35.57 34.81
C TYR A 468 -11.90 34.77 35.28
N GLY A 469 -12.10 33.47 35.48
CA GLY A 469 -11.01 32.55 35.78
C GLY A 469 -9.99 32.49 34.63
N LYS A 470 -8.74 32.17 34.99
CA LYS A 470 -7.62 32.09 34.05
C LYS A 470 -7.88 31.10 32.89
N ASP A 471 -8.63 30.04 33.17
CA ASP A 471 -9.07 29.03 32.20
C ASP A 471 -9.98 29.61 31.09
N ILE A 472 -10.91 30.50 31.45
CA ILE A 472 -11.81 31.15 30.48
C ILE A 472 -11.03 32.16 29.64
N VAL A 473 -10.15 32.94 30.26
CA VAL A 473 -9.33 33.93 29.55
C VAL A 473 -8.39 33.25 28.56
N GLU A 474 -7.63 32.23 29.00
CA GLU A 474 -6.74 31.46 28.11
C GLU A 474 -7.53 30.78 26.97
N TYR A 475 -8.75 30.28 27.25
CA TYR A 475 -9.62 29.70 26.22
C TYR A 475 -10.01 30.75 25.16
N VAL A 476 -10.49 31.92 25.58
CA VAL A 476 -10.90 32.99 24.65
C VAL A 476 -9.71 33.52 23.85
N GLU A 477 -8.59 33.80 24.52
CA GLU A 477 -7.38 34.30 23.86
C GLU A 477 -6.84 33.30 22.83
N SER A 478 -6.84 31.99 23.16
CA SER A 478 -6.42 30.96 22.20
C SER A 478 -7.28 30.97 20.93
N ARG A 479 -8.60 31.20 21.04
CA ARG A 479 -9.51 31.30 19.89
C ARG A 479 -9.28 32.56 19.07
N ILE A 480 -9.08 33.69 19.74
CA ILE A 480 -8.80 34.97 19.09
C ILE A 480 -7.47 34.91 18.35
N GLU A 481 -6.43 34.31 18.95
CA GLU A 481 -5.12 34.14 18.32
C GLU A 481 -5.18 33.16 17.15
N GLU A 482 -5.96 32.07 17.27
CA GLU A 482 -6.23 31.13 16.18
C GLU A 482 -6.89 31.84 14.98
N GLU A 483 -7.76 32.83 15.21
CA GLU A 483 -8.37 33.65 14.15
C GLU A 483 -7.39 34.71 13.60
N LYS A 484 -6.54 35.32 14.44
CA LYS A 484 -5.54 36.30 14.00
C LYS A 484 -4.45 35.67 13.12
N GLY A 485 -3.92 34.51 13.50
CA GLY A 485 -2.91 33.78 12.72
C GLY A 485 -3.43 33.33 11.35
N VAL A 486 -4.74 33.12 11.26
CA VAL A 486 -5.47 32.72 10.07
C VAL A 486 -5.74 33.91 9.10
N VAL A 487 -5.89 35.13 9.61
CA VAL A 487 -6.02 36.36 8.80
C VAL A 487 -4.65 36.95 8.41
N GLY A 488 -3.61 36.75 9.21
CA GLY A 488 -2.25 37.22 8.93
C GLY A 488 -1.60 36.64 7.67
N ALA A 489 -1.94 35.40 7.31
CA ALA A 489 -1.45 34.76 6.09
C ALA A 489 -2.01 35.39 4.79
N ALA A 490 -3.24 35.94 4.82
CA ALA A 490 -3.88 36.56 3.67
C ALA A 490 -3.28 37.94 3.31
N ALA A 491 -2.73 38.67 4.30
CA ALA A 491 -2.13 39.98 4.06
C ALA A 491 -0.75 39.92 3.37
N MET A 492 -0.09 38.75 3.37
CA MET A 492 1.24 38.58 2.77
C MET A 492 1.21 38.34 1.25
N PHE A 493 0.04 38.02 0.68
CA PHE A 493 -0.13 37.75 -0.75
C PHE A 493 -0.56 38.95 -1.60
N LEU A 494 -0.77 40.12 -0.98
CA LEU A 494 -1.21 41.34 -1.69
C LEU A 494 -0.28 42.50 -1.36
N THR A 495 0.93 42.50 -1.95
CA THR A 495 1.65 43.68 -2.49
C THR A 495 3.11 43.30 -2.80
N PRO A 496 3.55 43.26 -4.08
CA PRO A 496 4.94 42.96 -4.40
C PRO A 496 5.81 44.21 -4.17
N ASN A 497 6.54 44.24 -3.06
CA ASN A 497 7.50 45.29 -2.80
C ASN A 497 8.81 44.97 -3.55
N ARG A 498 9.07 45.76 -4.60
CA ARG A 498 10.09 45.56 -5.67
C ARG A 498 11.55 45.42 -5.18
N ARG A 499 11.82 45.66 -3.90
CA ARG A 499 13.15 45.57 -3.28
C ARG A 499 13.54 44.15 -2.82
N TYR A 500 12.56 43.29 -2.52
CA TYR A 500 12.84 41.92 -2.04
C TYR A 500 13.10 40.93 -3.17
N VAL A 501 12.53 41.16 -4.36
CA VAL A 501 12.73 40.32 -5.56
C VAL A 501 14.17 40.41 -6.07
N THR A 502 14.79 41.60 -6.01
CA THR A 502 16.19 41.80 -6.38
C THR A 502 17.17 41.18 -5.38
N LEU A 503 16.83 41.16 -4.09
CA LEU A 503 17.66 40.51 -3.07
C LEU A 503 17.57 38.98 -3.15
N ALA A 504 16.36 38.45 -3.32
CA ALA A 504 16.14 37.01 -3.48
C ALA A 504 16.80 36.47 -4.76
N GLY A 505 16.74 37.23 -5.86
CA GLY A 505 17.43 36.88 -7.10
C GLY A 505 18.95 36.86 -6.97
N ALA A 506 19.55 37.79 -6.21
CA ALA A 506 20.99 37.82 -5.96
C ALA A 506 21.46 36.66 -5.06
N VAL A 507 20.67 36.31 -4.05
CA VAL A 507 20.97 35.18 -3.14
C VAL A 507 20.84 33.84 -3.88
N LEU A 508 19.80 33.66 -4.70
CA LEU A 508 19.63 32.46 -5.52
C LEU A 508 20.70 32.35 -6.60
N PHE A 509 21.19 33.46 -7.15
CA PHE A 509 22.30 33.45 -8.10
C PHE A 509 23.63 33.09 -7.42
N LEU A 510 23.85 33.56 -6.18
CA LEU A 510 25.04 33.20 -5.39
C LEU A 510 25.03 31.74 -4.96
N GLU A 511 23.89 31.20 -4.52
CA GLU A 511 23.75 29.77 -4.22
C GLU A 511 23.89 28.90 -5.47
N TRP A 512 23.34 29.34 -6.60
CA TRP A 512 23.50 28.62 -7.87
C TRP A 512 24.96 28.59 -8.32
N THR A 513 25.72 29.69 -8.13
CA THR A 513 27.17 29.71 -8.42
C THR A 513 28.01 28.89 -7.43
N TRP A 514 27.57 28.73 -6.19
CA TRP A 514 28.26 27.94 -5.17
C TRP A 514 28.07 26.42 -5.38
N VAL A 515 26.91 26.01 -5.88
CA VAL A 515 26.63 24.60 -6.22
C VAL A 515 27.34 24.16 -7.52
N PHE A 516 27.59 25.07 -8.46
CA PHE A 516 28.12 24.71 -9.79
C PHE A 516 29.66 24.76 -9.94
N LEU A 517 30.41 25.36 -9.00
CA LEU A 517 31.86 25.57 -9.13
C LEU A 517 32.67 25.14 -7.88
N GLY A 518 32.56 23.86 -7.51
CA GLY A 518 33.57 23.08 -6.75
C GLY A 518 33.45 23.09 -5.22
N SER A 519 33.79 22.04 -4.46
CA SER A 519 34.21 20.64 -4.68
C SER A 519 34.00 19.88 -3.32
N PRO A 520 34.53 18.66 -3.11
CA PRO A 520 33.80 17.44 -2.77
C PRO A 520 33.62 17.16 -1.26
N GLY A 521 32.54 16.47 -0.92
CA GLY A 521 32.43 15.71 0.33
C GLY A 521 31.60 16.39 1.41
N HIS A 522 30.37 15.90 1.60
CA HIS A 522 29.79 15.63 2.92
C HIS A 522 28.50 14.82 2.74
N LYS A 523 28.64 13.50 2.82
CA LYS A 523 27.63 12.64 3.45
C LYS A 523 27.87 12.73 4.97
N ASP A 524 26.83 12.44 5.74
CA ASP A 524 26.82 12.31 7.21
C ASP A 524 26.46 13.58 8.01
N ILE A 525 25.19 14.00 7.92
CA ILE A 525 24.47 14.67 9.01
C ILE A 525 23.01 14.16 9.02
N LEU A 526 22.82 12.89 9.37
CA LEU A 526 21.47 12.33 9.61
C LEU A 526 21.47 11.18 10.63
N SER A 527 22.49 11.10 11.50
CA SER A 527 22.70 9.99 12.43
C SER A 527 22.57 10.35 13.91
N SER A 528 22.05 11.53 14.28
CA SER A 528 21.91 11.87 15.70
C SER A 528 20.63 12.61 16.00
N LEU A 529 19.57 11.88 16.37
CA LEU A 529 18.63 12.19 17.45
C LEU A 529 17.80 10.92 17.82
N PRO A 530 17.47 10.71 19.10
CA PRO A 530 17.22 9.39 19.69
C PRO A 530 15.77 8.91 19.49
N SER A 531 15.62 7.65 19.08
CA SER A 531 14.33 6.98 18.89
C SER A 531 13.99 6.09 20.10
N GLN A 532 12.76 6.18 20.62
CA GLN A 532 12.19 5.09 21.43
C GLN A 532 10.85 4.60 20.87
N HIS A 533 10.80 3.26 20.76
CA HIS A 533 9.83 2.36 20.14
C HIS A 533 9.63 2.50 18.63
N LYS A 534 10.60 1.91 17.90
CA LYS A 534 10.50 1.44 16.51
C LYS A 534 9.71 0.12 16.51
N GLU A 535 8.74 -0.02 15.62
CA GLU A 535 8.38 -1.34 15.09
C GLU A 535 9.70 -2.03 14.68
N ASN A 536 9.96 -3.25 15.14
CA ASN A 536 11.12 -4.01 14.71
C ASN A 536 10.99 -4.25 13.20
N LYS A 537 11.57 -3.37 12.40
CA LYS A 537 11.68 -3.50 10.95
C LYS A 537 12.25 -4.89 10.67
N ASP A 538 11.49 -5.75 9.98
CA ASP A 538 11.94 -7.08 9.58
C ASP A 538 13.25 -6.93 8.79
N ILE A 539 14.36 -7.34 9.40
CA ILE A 539 15.69 -7.16 8.81
C ILE A 539 15.96 -8.22 7.73
N PHE A 540 15.24 -9.34 7.77
CA PHE A 540 15.36 -10.44 6.82
C PHE A 540 14.42 -10.27 5.62
N ASP A 541 13.64 -9.18 5.58
CA ASP A 541 12.79 -8.84 4.46
C ASP A 541 13.59 -8.25 3.28
N TYR A 542 13.28 -8.70 2.07
CA TYR A 542 13.85 -8.19 0.82
C TYR A 542 12.81 -8.18 -0.31
N GLY A 543 12.99 -7.29 -1.30
CA GLY A 543 12.05 -7.11 -2.41
C GLY A 543 12.03 -8.28 -3.41
N PHE A 544 11.11 -8.23 -4.38
CA PHE A 544 10.99 -9.25 -5.42
C PHE A 544 12.25 -9.37 -6.27
N VAL A 545 12.58 -10.59 -6.68
CA VAL A 545 13.76 -10.89 -7.48
C VAL A 545 13.45 -10.67 -8.97
N GLN A 546 14.36 -10.00 -9.67
CA GLN A 546 14.31 -9.81 -11.11
C GLN A 546 15.63 -10.32 -11.71
N SER A 547 15.65 -11.58 -12.11
CA SER A 547 16.85 -12.23 -12.65
C SER A 547 16.90 -12.15 -14.17
N THR A 548 17.95 -11.56 -14.72
CA THR A 548 18.21 -11.56 -16.17
C THR A 548 18.67 -12.94 -16.64
N ALA A 549 19.50 -13.63 -15.84
CA ALA A 549 20.00 -14.96 -16.15
C ALA A 549 18.84 -15.98 -16.31
N LEU A 550 17.86 -15.94 -15.40
CA LEU A 550 16.68 -16.80 -15.54
C LEU A 550 15.85 -16.46 -16.79
N ARG A 551 15.78 -15.19 -17.15
CA ARG A 551 15.05 -14.74 -18.34
C ARG A 551 15.68 -15.28 -19.62
N ASP A 552 17.01 -15.20 -19.72
CA ASP A 552 17.75 -15.70 -20.88
C ASP A 552 17.58 -17.22 -21.04
N ILE A 553 17.58 -17.96 -19.92
CA ILE A 553 17.27 -19.41 -19.93
C ILE A 553 15.84 -19.64 -20.43
N CYS A 554 14.85 -18.89 -19.93
CA CYS A 554 13.45 -19.04 -20.34
C CYS A 554 13.18 -18.64 -21.80
N ASP A 555 13.94 -17.67 -22.33
CA ASP A 555 13.88 -17.22 -23.72
C ASP A 555 14.46 -18.28 -24.68
N ALA A 556 15.39 -19.12 -24.22
CA ALA A 556 16.03 -20.18 -25.01
C ALA A 556 15.23 -21.51 -25.04
N VAL A 557 14.19 -21.63 -24.22
CA VAL A 557 13.38 -22.85 -24.08
C VAL A 557 12.16 -22.83 -25.01
N GLU A 558 11.84 -23.97 -25.62
CA GLU A 558 10.58 -24.18 -26.31
C GLU A 558 9.49 -24.59 -25.31
N TRP A 559 8.44 -23.78 -25.18
CA TRP A 559 7.38 -23.98 -24.18
C TRP A 559 6.22 -24.82 -24.73
N ASN A 560 5.86 -25.86 -23.99
CA ASN A 560 4.73 -26.74 -24.24
C ASN A 560 3.60 -26.48 -23.23
N ASP A 561 2.52 -25.86 -23.71
CA ASP A 561 1.35 -25.52 -22.92
C ASP A 561 0.53 -26.73 -22.43
N GLU A 562 0.76 -27.91 -22.99
CA GLU A 562 0.08 -29.15 -22.62
C GLU A 562 0.79 -29.92 -21.50
N LEU A 563 2.02 -29.53 -21.15
CA LEU A 563 2.85 -30.24 -20.18
C LEU A 563 2.77 -29.55 -18.80
N ILE A 564 2.41 -30.32 -17.76
CA ILE A 564 2.21 -29.82 -16.40
C ILE A 564 3.09 -30.62 -15.44
N PHE A 565 3.85 -29.92 -14.60
CA PHE A 565 4.73 -30.51 -13.60
C PHE A 565 4.18 -30.32 -12.18
N THR A 566 4.25 -31.39 -11.38
CA THR A 566 3.93 -31.38 -9.94
C THR A 566 5.12 -31.86 -9.12
N CYS A 567 5.30 -31.27 -7.94
CA CYS A 567 6.39 -31.59 -7.02
C CYS A 567 5.86 -31.54 -5.58
N ASP A 568 5.26 -32.64 -5.14
CA ASP A 568 4.50 -32.67 -3.89
C ASP A 568 5.20 -33.42 -2.73
N ASN A 569 6.40 -33.92 -2.97
CA ASN A 569 7.16 -34.76 -2.03
C ASN A 569 8.38 -34.03 -1.45
N ASN A 570 8.29 -32.70 -1.24
CA ASN A 570 9.38 -31.92 -0.64
C ASN A 570 9.38 -32.12 0.88
N SER A 571 10.42 -32.77 1.42
CA SER A 571 10.55 -33.09 2.85
C SER A 571 12.02 -33.11 3.28
N GLY A 572 12.29 -33.02 4.58
CA GLY A 572 13.65 -33.05 5.14
C GLY A 572 14.04 -31.74 5.81
N SER A 573 15.34 -31.45 5.85
CA SER A 573 15.86 -30.19 6.37
C SER A 573 15.43 -28.99 5.52
N VAL A 574 15.63 -27.77 6.03
CA VAL A 574 15.41 -26.53 5.26
C VAL A 574 16.15 -26.57 3.91
N ALA A 575 17.38 -27.11 3.90
CA ALA A 575 18.18 -27.24 2.69
C ALA A 575 17.58 -28.23 1.69
N ASP A 576 17.07 -29.37 2.16
CA ASP A 576 16.43 -30.38 1.32
C ASP A 576 15.18 -29.82 0.65
N VAL A 577 14.31 -29.16 1.42
CA VAL A 577 13.05 -28.60 0.90
C VAL A 577 13.35 -27.47 -0.09
N LYS A 578 14.24 -26.53 0.25
CA LYS A 578 14.63 -25.42 -0.62
C LYS A 578 15.16 -25.94 -1.97
N ASN A 579 16.08 -26.91 -1.93
CA ASN A 579 16.71 -27.42 -3.14
C ASN A 579 15.82 -28.34 -3.97
N SER A 580 14.95 -29.13 -3.32
CA SER A 580 13.96 -29.94 -4.04
C SER A 580 13.01 -29.06 -4.85
N ILE A 581 12.55 -27.94 -4.28
CA ILE A 581 11.68 -26.97 -4.97
C ILE A 581 12.42 -26.26 -6.10
N LEU A 582 13.67 -25.82 -5.87
CA LEU A 582 14.46 -25.14 -6.90
C LEU A 582 14.84 -26.07 -8.06
N ASN A 583 15.20 -27.33 -7.77
CA ASN A 583 15.44 -28.34 -8.80
C ASN A 583 14.17 -28.62 -9.60
N CYS A 584 13.03 -28.78 -8.92
CA CYS A 584 11.74 -28.93 -9.58
C CYS A 584 11.46 -27.77 -10.55
N LEU A 585 11.66 -26.53 -10.10
CA LEU A 585 11.49 -25.33 -10.91
C LEU A 585 12.44 -25.35 -12.11
N ARG A 586 13.73 -25.64 -11.91
CA ARG A 586 14.74 -25.63 -12.97
C ARG A 586 14.53 -26.72 -14.03
N PHE A 587 14.15 -27.93 -13.62
CA PHE A 587 13.81 -29.02 -14.53
C PHE A 587 12.49 -28.78 -15.28
N THR A 588 11.50 -28.16 -14.62
CA THR A 588 10.26 -27.75 -15.28
C THR A 588 10.54 -26.73 -16.40
N ILE A 589 11.43 -25.77 -16.14
CA ILE A 589 11.89 -24.81 -17.15
C ILE A 589 12.69 -25.52 -18.24
N ALA A 590 13.59 -26.45 -17.90
CA ALA A 590 14.35 -27.20 -18.91
C ALA A 590 13.47 -28.03 -19.85
N ALA A 591 12.32 -28.52 -19.37
CA ALA A 591 11.33 -29.22 -20.17
C ALA A 591 10.32 -28.29 -20.88
N GLY A 592 10.30 -26.99 -20.58
CA GLY A 592 9.34 -26.04 -21.15
C GLY A 592 7.89 -26.24 -20.70
N GLY A 593 7.65 -26.78 -19.50
CA GLY A 593 6.30 -27.06 -19.00
C GLY A 593 5.75 -26.00 -18.03
N ARG A 594 4.50 -26.20 -17.59
CA ARG A 594 3.85 -25.40 -16.55
C ARG A 594 4.11 -25.98 -15.17
N LEU A 595 4.21 -25.16 -14.13
CA LEU A 595 4.47 -25.63 -12.76
C LEU A 595 3.24 -25.49 -11.87
N VAL A 596 2.84 -26.57 -11.19
CA VAL A 596 1.95 -26.46 -10.03
C VAL A 596 2.79 -26.10 -8.82
N THR A 597 2.32 -25.10 -8.05
CA THR A 597 3.00 -24.63 -6.83
C THR A 597 3.33 -25.82 -5.92
N PRO A 598 4.62 -26.05 -5.62
CA PRO A 598 5.05 -27.24 -4.86
C PRO A 598 4.46 -27.30 -3.46
N ARG A 599 4.20 -28.52 -2.97
CA ARG A 599 3.73 -28.77 -1.60
C ARG A 599 4.85 -29.26 -0.70
N ILE A 600 4.72 -29.02 0.60
CA ILE A 600 5.77 -29.29 1.59
C ILE A 600 5.25 -30.26 2.64
N ILE A 601 6.04 -31.28 2.97
CA ILE A 601 5.72 -32.24 4.02
C ILE A 601 6.45 -31.80 5.28
N VAL A 602 5.66 -31.56 6.34
CA VAL A 602 6.14 -31.10 7.65
C VAL A 602 5.69 -32.10 8.71
N SER A 603 6.53 -32.34 9.72
CA SER A 603 6.19 -33.24 10.83
C SER A 603 5.10 -32.64 11.73
N ASN A 604 4.04 -33.40 12.03
CA ASN A 604 2.97 -32.94 12.92
C ASN A 604 3.42 -32.99 14.39
N THR A 605 3.22 -31.90 15.14
CA THR A 605 3.63 -31.78 16.55
C THR A 605 2.55 -32.22 17.55
N SER A 606 1.35 -32.62 17.11
CA SER A 606 0.18 -32.71 18.00
C SER A 606 -0.33 -34.12 18.37
N GLU A 607 0.29 -35.24 17.98
CA GLU A 607 -0.21 -36.56 18.41
C GLU A 607 0.90 -37.59 18.69
N THR A 608 1.08 -37.89 19.99
CA THR A 608 1.68 -39.13 20.47
C THR A 608 0.68 -40.28 20.32
N SER A 609 0.72 -41.05 19.23
CA SER A 609 0.49 -42.51 19.26
C SER A 609 0.55 -43.16 17.87
N SER A 610 1.43 -44.16 17.78
CA SER A 610 1.33 -45.43 17.04
C SER A 610 0.60 -45.52 15.67
N VAL A 611 1.40 -45.97 14.70
CA VAL A 611 1.06 -46.67 13.44
C VAL A 611 0.48 -45.79 12.34
N ASP A 612 1.26 -45.66 11.26
CA ASP A 612 1.04 -44.86 10.05
C ASP A 612 0.95 -43.35 10.30
N SER A 613 2.11 -42.73 10.55
CA SER A 613 2.27 -41.27 10.56
C SER A 613 1.81 -40.71 9.21
N ALA A 614 0.57 -40.24 9.15
CA ALA A 614 0.02 -39.55 8.00
C ALA A 614 0.87 -38.30 7.73
N THR A 615 1.76 -38.39 6.74
CA THR A 615 2.59 -37.28 6.28
C THR A 615 1.67 -36.19 5.74
N GLN A 616 1.44 -35.15 6.55
CA GLN A 616 0.56 -34.06 6.17
C GLN A 616 1.27 -33.18 5.13
N ARG A 617 0.75 -33.20 3.89
CA ARG A 617 1.15 -32.24 2.86
C ARG A 617 0.55 -30.89 3.21
N THR A 618 1.43 -29.95 3.54
CA THR A 618 1.12 -28.54 3.80
C THR A 618 1.31 -27.71 2.52
N ASP A 619 0.78 -26.50 2.56
CA ASP A 619 0.92 -25.57 1.45
C ASP A 619 2.30 -24.92 1.43
N PHE A 620 2.71 -24.42 0.27
CA PHE A 620 4.00 -23.71 0.09
C PHE A 620 4.26 -22.63 1.15
N SER A 621 3.18 -21.95 1.57
CA SER A 621 3.18 -20.91 2.59
C SER A 621 3.62 -21.37 3.99
N SER A 622 3.79 -22.68 4.23
CA SER A 622 4.24 -23.21 5.53
C SER A 622 5.71 -22.96 5.83
N MET A 623 6.54 -22.74 4.80
CA MET A 623 7.96 -22.43 4.96
C MET A 623 8.38 -21.17 4.18
N PHE A 624 7.72 -20.86 3.06
CA PHE A 624 8.13 -19.79 2.15
C PHE A 624 7.00 -18.84 1.78
N ASP A 625 7.34 -17.60 1.42
CA ASP A 625 6.42 -16.55 1.02
C ASP A 625 5.92 -16.81 -0.43
N LEU A 626 4.69 -17.32 -0.54
CA LEU A 626 4.07 -17.65 -1.82
C LEU A 626 3.95 -16.44 -2.75
N GLN A 627 3.67 -15.25 -2.22
CA GLN A 627 3.54 -14.05 -3.04
C GLN A 627 4.89 -13.65 -3.63
N HIS A 628 5.94 -13.70 -2.82
CA HIS A 628 7.30 -13.44 -3.28
C HIS A 628 7.74 -14.42 -4.37
N PHE A 629 7.48 -15.71 -4.18
CA PHE A 629 7.82 -16.75 -5.15
C PHE A 629 7.14 -16.52 -6.51
N LEU A 630 5.80 -16.37 -6.53
CA LEU A 630 5.04 -16.20 -7.76
C LEU A 630 5.39 -14.89 -8.48
N MET A 631 5.58 -13.80 -7.75
CA MET A 631 5.93 -12.51 -8.34
C MET A 631 7.36 -12.51 -8.89
N SER A 632 8.31 -13.12 -8.18
CA SER A 632 9.70 -13.23 -8.64
C SER A 632 9.82 -14.10 -9.90
N ILE A 633 9.04 -15.20 -9.98
CA ILE A 633 8.91 -15.99 -11.21
C ILE A 633 8.30 -15.14 -12.33
N HIS A 634 7.18 -14.46 -12.08
CA HIS A 634 6.51 -13.67 -13.12
C HIS A 634 7.42 -12.58 -13.71
N LEU A 635 8.24 -11.94 -12.85
CA LEU A 635 9.17 -10.91 -13.28
C LEU A 635 10.40 -11.47 -14.01
N SER A 636 10.87 -12.67 -13.63
CA SER A 636 12.12 -13.24 -14.14
C SER A 636 11.91 -14.20 -15.32
N CYS A 637 10.82 -14.96 -15.35
CA CYS A 637 10.46 -15.93 -16.38
C CYS A 637 8.96 -15.84 -16.71
N PRO A 638 8.51 -14.80 -17.46
CA PRO A 638 7.09 -14.57 -17.74
C PRO A 638 6.43 -15.66 -18.59
N GLN A 639 7.21 -16.50 -19.27
CA GLN A 639 6.73 -17.65 -20.04
C GLN A 639 6.30 -18.83 -19.16
N LEU A 640 6.86 -18.96 -17.95
CA LEU A 640 6.52 -20.02 -17.02
C LEU A 640 5.14 -19.75 -16.39
N ASN A 641 4.13 -20.46 -16.87
CA ASN A 641 2.80 -20.42 -16.26
C ASN A 641 2.76 -21.29 -15.00
N THR A 642 2.10 -20.79 -13.96
CA THR A 642 1.98 -21.48 -12.67
C THR A 642 0.52 -21.70 -12.26
N TYR A 643 0.24 -22.85 -11.65
CA TYR A 643 -1.03 -23.13 -10.96
C TYR A 643 -0.82 -23.02 -9.45
N LYS A 644 -1.76 -22.40 -8.74
CA LYS A 644 -1.63 -22.23 -7.27
C LYS A 644 -1.92 -23.52 -6.53
N HIS A 645 -2.91 -24.26 -7.00
CA HIS A 645 -3.29 -25.53 -6.41
C HIS A 645 -3.44 -26.60 -7.48
N VAL A 646 -3.23 -27.86 -7.09
CA VAL A 646 -3.50 -29.03 -7.94
C VAL A 646 -4.94 -29.02 -8.47
N GLY A 647 -5.90 -28.50 -7.70
CA GLY A 647 -7.30 -28.38 -8.11
C GLY A 647 -7.56 -27.33 -9.21
N ASP A 648 -6.62 -26.41 -9.46
CA ASP A 648 -6.71 -25.44 -10.56
C ASP A 648 -6.30 -26.06 -11.91
N VAL A 649 -5.66 -27.23 -11.87
CA VAL A 649 -5.31 -27.99 -13.06
C VAL A 649 -6.59 -28.59 -13.66
N PRO A 650 -6.85 -28.43 -14.97
CA PRO A 650 -8.06 -28.96 -15.60
C PRO A 650 -8.27 -30.45 -15.28
N PRO A 651 -9.48 -30.88 -14.86
CA PRO A 651 -9.73 -32.28 -14.48
C PRO A 651 -9.38 -33.31 -15.57
N ARG A 652 -9.42 -32.89 -16.85
CA ARG A 652 -9.02 -33.73 -17.99
C ARG A 652 -7.54 -34.12 -17.97
N ALA A 653 -6.66 -33.33 -17.35
CA ALA A 653 -5.23 -33.63 -17.21
C ALA A 653 -4.96 -34.79 -16.24
N TRP A 654 -5.82 -34.97 -15.23
CA TRP A 654 -5.73 -36.03 -14.23
C TRP A 654 -6.50 -37.31 -14.62
N LYS A 655 -6.96 -37.40 -15.88
CA LYS A 655 -7.69 -38.57 -16.39
C LYS A 655 -6.83 -39.84 -16.41
N HIS A 656 -5.50 -39.68 -16.44
CA HIS A 656 -4.51 -40.75 -16.27
C HIS A 656 -3.62 -40.47 -15.06
N ASP A 657 -3.08 -41.53 -14.45
CA ASP A 657 -2.12 -41.38 -13.35
C ASP A 657 -0.89 -40.55 -13.83
N PRO A 658 -0.44 -39.55 -13.03
CA PRO A 658 0.73 -38.75 -13.36
C PRO A 658 1.94 -39.61 -13.67
N LEU A 659 2.70 -39.22 -14.69
CA LEU A 659 3.96 -39.88 -15.01
C LEU A 659 5.00 -39.50 -13.94
N SER A 660 5.45 -40.47 -13.15
CA SER A 660 6.49 -40.22 -12.16
C SER A 660 7.87 -40.30 -12.79
N LEU A 661 8.69 -39.26 -12.61
CA LEU A 661 10.06 -39.19 -13.10
C LEU A 661 11.02 -38.75 -12.00
N ARG A 662 12.15 -39.44 -11.85
CA ARG A 662 13.32 -38.91 -11.15
C ARG A 662 14.25 -38.28 -12.18
N PRO A 663 14.54 -36.98 -12.12
CA PRO A 663 15.44 -36.30 -13.04
C PRO A 663 16.75 -37.03 -13.36
N GLU A 664 17.37 -37.66 -12.36
CA GLU A 664 18.62 -38.40 -12.49
C GLU A 664 18.51 -39.72 -13.27
N ASP A 665 17.32 -40.29 -13.44
CA ASP A 665 17.13 -41.55 -14.19
C ASP A 665 17.39 -41.37 -15.70
N LEU A 666 17.36 -40.14 -16.21
CA LEU A 666 17.60 -39.84 -17.63
C LEU A 666 19.09 -39.81 -18.01
N GLN A 667 19.98 -39.69 -17.02
CA GLN A 667 21.43 -39.56 -17.26
C GLN A 667 22.23 -40.53 -16.39
N SER A 668 23.09 -41.33 -17.03
CA SER A 668 23.97 -42.29 -16.36
C SER A 668 25.42 -42.14 -16.86
N PRO A 669 26.44 -42.25 -16.00
CA PRO A 669 26.37 -42.45 -14.54
C PRO A 669 26.16 -41.14 -13.75
N PHE A 670 25.55 -41.24 -12.57
CA PHE A 670 25.45 -40.14 -11.61
C PHE A 670 26.81 -39.87 -10.95
N LEU A 671 27.27 -38.62 -10.99
CA LEU A 671 28.54 -38.19 -10.40
C LEU A 671 28.30 -37.46 -9.06
N SER A 672 29.32 -37.40 -8.20
CA SER A 672 29.25 -36.62 -6.96
C SER A 672 29.06 -35.11 -7.21
N SER A 673 29.37 -34.64 -8.43
CA SER A 673 29.15 -33.27 -8.89
C SER A 673 27.76 -33.04 -9.51
N GLY A 674 26.85 -34.02 -9.46
CA GLY A 674 25.52 -33.94 -10.05
C GLY A 674 25.39 -34.66 -11.40
N ILE A 675 24.33 -34.34 -12.15
CA ILE A 675 24.08 -34.89 -13.50
C ILE A 675 25.17 -34.42 -14.47
N PRO A 676 25.66 -35.29 -15.38
CA PRO A 676 26.84 -35.00 -16.20
C PRO A 676 26.59 -33.97 -17.32
N ARG A 677 25.36 -33.86 -17.84
CA ARG A 677 25.01 -32.97 -18.97
C ARG A 677 23.66 -32.28 -18.73
N PRO A 678 23.56 -31.34 -17.78
CA PRO A 678 22.31 -30.63 -17.48
C PRO A 678 21.66 -29.96 -18.70
N GLU A 679 22.47 -29.48 -19.66
CA GLU A 679 22.03 -28.84 -20.88
C GLU A 679 21.29 -29.77 -21.85
N SER A 680 21.60 -31.08 -21.84
CA SER A 680 20.93 -32.06 -22.70
C SER A 680 19.67 -32.66 -22.06
N TRP A 681 19.41 -32.36 -20.79
CA TRP A 681 18.34 -32.99 -20.02
C TRP A 681 16.95 -32.73 -20.63
N GLY A 682 16.66 -31.51 -21.09
CA GLY A 682 15.36 -31.18 -21.71
C GLY A 682 15.06 -31.99 -22.97
N GLY A 683 16.09 -32.27 -23.79
CA GLY A 683 15.95 -33.12 -24.97
C GLY A 683 15.78 -34.61 -24.62
N GLU A 684 16.53 -35.09 -23.63
CA GLU A 684 16.40 -36.46 -23.12
C GLU A 684 15.03 -36.69 -22.45
N PHE A 685 14.49 -35.68 -21.78
CA PHE A 685 13.15 -35.68 -21.20
C PHE A 685 12.08 -35.84 -22.29
N HIS A 686 12.15 -35.08 -23.39
CA HIS A 686 11.20 -35.23 -24.49
C HIS A 686 11.27 -36.60 -25.15
N ASN A 687 12.48 -37.15 -25.36
CA ASN A 687 12.63 -38.53 -25.86
C ASN A 687 12.00 -39.56 -24.90
N TRP A 688 12.15 -39.37 -23.59
CA TRP A 688 11.50 -40.21 -22.59
C TRP A 688 9.98 -40.06 -22.64
N LEU A 689 9.47 -38.83 -22.72
CA LEU A 689 8.04 -38.53 -22.79
C LEU A 689 7.40 -39.15 -24.04
N ASP A 690 8.08 -39.09 -25.18
CA ASP A 690 7.63 -39.70 -26.44
C ASP A 690 7.52 -41.23 -26.32
N ASN A 691 8.45 -41.89 -25.62
CA ASN A 691 8.40 -43.33 -25.36
C ASN A 691 7.27 -43.72 -24.39
N GLN A 692 7.00 -42.88 -23.38
CA GLN A 692 5.86 -43.07 -22.48
C GLN A 692 4.51 -42.85 -23.16
N THR A 693 4.45 -41.97 -24.16
CA THR A 693 3.22 -41.67 -24.91
C THR A 693 2.98 -42.65 -26.07
N THR A 694 4.01 -43.26 -26.68
CA THR A 694 3.83 -44.32 -27.70
C THR A 694 3.26 -45.63 -27.12
N THR A 695 3.44 -45.86 -25.83
CA THR A 695 2.88 -47.04 -25.12
C THR A 695 1.45 -46.80 -24.60
N ARG A 696 0.91 -45.58 -24.77
CA ARG A 696 -0.43 -45.17 -24.31
C ARG A 696 -1.27 -44.71 -25.52
N GLU A 697 -2.59 -44.90 -25.48
CA GLU A 697 -3.46 -44.38 -26.54
C GLU A 697 -3.34 -42.84 -26.60
N PRO A 698 -3.27 -42.22 -27.80
CA PRO A 698 -3.08 -40.79 -27.96
C PRO A 698 -4.28 -40.04 -27.37
N THR A 699 -4.09 -39.44 -26.21
CA THR A 699 -5.12 -38.68 -25.50
C THR A 699 -4.90 -37.20 -25.74
N GLY A 700 -5.90 -36.56 -26.35
CA GLY A 700 -5.86 -35.11 -26.58
C GLY A 700 -5.76 -34.34 -25.25
N GLY A 701 -4.64 -33.66 -25.07
CA GLY A 701 -4.65 -32.25 -24.67
C GLY A 701 -3.82 -31.85 -23.44
N LEU A 702 -3.53 -32.70 -22.45
CA LEU A 702 -2.74 -32.32 -21.26
C LEU A 702 -2.03 -33.54 -20.62
N THR A 703 -0.72 -33.44 -20.36
CA THR A 703 0.10 -34.46 -19.69
C THR A 703 0.63 -33.95 -18.35
N VAL A 704 0.40 -34.71 -17.27
CA VAL A 704 0.91 -34.40 -15.93
C VAL A 704 2.13 -35.28 -15.61
N VAL A 705 3.25 -34.64 -15.29
CA VAL A 705 4.49 -35.28 -14.84
C VAL A 705 4.74 -34.91 -13.38
N ASN A 706 4.83 -35.92 -12.53
CA ASN A 706 5.22 -35.75 -11.14
C ASN A 706 6.73 -35.95 -11.02
N LEU A 707 7.48 -34.89 -10.70
CA LEU A 707 8.89 -35.01 -10.38
C LEU A 707 9.03 -35.54 -8.96
N ALA A 708 9.57 -36.74 -8.86
CA ALA A 708 9.88 -37.35 -7.58
C ALA A 708 11.01 -36.56 -6.89
N ARG A 709 11.09 -36.69 -5.57
CA ARG A 709 12.16 -36.07 -4.78
C ARG A 709 13.50 -36.63 -5.25
N SER A 710 14.33 -35.75 -5.80
CA SER A 710 15.72 -36.03 -6.11
C SER A 710 16.62 -35.49 -5.00
N PRO A 711 17.78 -36.12 -4.73
CA PRO A 711 18.84 -35.49 -3.97
C PRO A 711 19.32 -34.19 -4.67
N PRO A 712 20.23 -33.41 -4.06
CA PRO A 712 20.91 -32.33 -4.76
C PRO A 712 21.68 -32.89 -5.96
N VAL A 713 21.04 -32.88 -7.14
CA VAL A 713 21.55 -33.52 -8.37
C VAL A 713 21.91 -32.53 -9.47
N TYR A 714 21.47 -31.27 -9.35
CA TYR A 714 21.69 -30.28 -10.38
C TYR A 714 23.05 -29.58 -10.19
N PRO A 715 23.99 -29.65 -11.15
CA PRO A 715 25.30 -29.00 -11.03
C PRO A 715 25.13 -27.48 -11.14
N VAL A 716 25.25 -26.77 -10.02
CA VAL A 716 25.01 -25.31 -9.94
C VAL A 716 26.01 -24.52 -10.79
N SER A 717 27.21 -25.07 -11.01
CA SER A 717 28.22 -24.50 -11.91
C SER A 717 27.78 -24.38 -13.37
N SER A 718 26.76 -25.13 -13.80
CA SER A 718 26.20 -25.01 -15.15
C SER A 718 25.38 -23.74 -15.35
N ASP A 719 24.92 -23.11 -14.26
CA ASP A 719 24.08 -21.91 -14.26
C ASP A 719 24.68 -20.84 -13.33
N GLU A 720 25.99 -20.52 -13.48
CA GLU A 720 26.75 -19.67 -12.55
C GLU A 720 26.10 -18.32 -12.25
N GLU A 721 25.59 -17.63 -13.27
CA GLU A 721 24.92 -16.32 -13.10
C GLU A 721 23.60 -16.45 -12.33
N LEU A 722 22.81 -17.48 -12.63
CA LEU A 722 21.53 -17.74 -11.97
C LEU A 722 21.72 -18.23 -10.54
N ALA A 723 22.77 -19.02 -10.28
CA ALA A 723 23.08 -19.60 -8.97
C ALA A 723 23.12 -18.57 -7.84
N HIS A 724 23.54 -17.34 -8.15
CA HIS A 724 23.62 -16.26 -7.16
C HIS A 724 22.26 -15.72 -6.71
N GLU A 725 21.22 -15.86 -7.52
CA GLU A 725 19.91 -15.22 -7.31
C GLU A 725 18.79 -16.25 -7.11
N PHE A 726 18.97 -17.48 -7.60
CA PHE A 726 17.89 -18.48 -7.67
C PHE A 726 17.34 -18.87 -6.31
N GLY A 727 18.19 -19.02 -5.30
CA GLY A 727 17.74 -19.30 -3.95
C GLY A 727 16.94 -18.18 -3.29
N MET A 728 17.06 -16.94 -3.79
CA MET A 728 16.28 -15.79 -3.30
C MET A 728 14.81 -15.84 -3.76
N PHE A 729 14.44 -16.72 -4.69
CA PHE A 729 13.04 -16.93 -5.07
C PHE A 729 12.26 -17.61 -3.92
N LEU A 730 12.95 -18.33 -3.03
CA LEU A 730 12.37 -18.99 -1.86
C LEU A 730 12.61 -18.16 -0.59
N LYS A 731 11.91 -17.03 -0.51
CA LYS A 731 11.94 -16.18 0.68
C LYS A 731 11.21 -16.86 1.83
N VAL A 732 11.86 -16.98 2.98
CA VAL A 732 11.29 -17.57 4.21
C VAL A 732 10.01 -16.87 4.62
N GLN A 733 9.00 -17.58 5.12
CA GLN A 733 7.70 -17.01 5.53
C GLN A 733 7.81 -15.85 6.56
N PRO A 734 6.89 -14.87 6.56
CA PRO A 734 6.98 -13.66 7.38
C PRO A 734 7.11 -13.91 8.89
N GLU A 735 6.37 -14.86 9.45
CA GLU A 735 6.34 -15.15 10.88
C GLU A 735 7.72 -15.59 11.39
N ALA A 736 8.41 -16.46 10.64
CA ALA A 736 9.76 -16.91 10.97
C ALA A 736 10.79 -15.77 10.82
N ARG A 737 10.63 -14.87 9.85
CA ARG A 737 11.53 -13.71 9.68
C ARG A 737 11.40 -12.69 10.82
N ILE A 738 10.18 -12.46 11.29
CA ILE A 738 9.92 -11.57 12.44
C ILE A 738 10.54 -12.15 13.71
N LEU A 739 10.36 -13.45 13.98
CA LEU A 739 10.98 -14.12 15.13
C LEU A 739 12.51 -14.11 15.04
N ALA A 740 13.08 -14.36 13.85
CA ALA A 740 14.52 -14.27 13.61
C ALA A 740 15.04 -12.85 13.85
N THR A 741 14.30 -11.81 13.43
CA THR A 741 14.63 -10.40 13.69
C THR A 741 14.68 -10.13 15.20
N SER A 742 13.68 -10.61 15.94
CA SER A 742 13.64 -10.49 17.41
C SER A 742 14.83 -11.19 18.07
N ILE A 743 15.19 -12.41 17.65
CA ILE A 743 16.35 -13.17 18.16
C ILE A 743 17.65 -12.42 17.88
N PHE A 744 17.83 -11.94 16.65
CA PHE A 744 19.02 -11.19 16.25
C PHE A 744 19.18 -9.90 17.06
N HIS A 745 18.12 -9.11 17.21
CA HIS A 745 18.16 -7.91 18.05
C HIS A 745 18.34 -8.21 19.54
N ALA A 746 17.82 -9.34 20.03
CA ALA A 746 18.05 -9.77 21.41
C ALA A 746 19.51 -10.18 21.63
N LEU A 747 20.11 -10.90 20.69
CA LEU A 747 21.52 -11.30 20.72
C LEU A 747 22.44 -10.07 20.76
N ILE A 748 22.21 -9.11 19.86
CA ILE A 748 23.00 -7.87 19.77
C ILE A 748 22.88 -7.04 21.05
N ARG A 749 21.64 -6.79 21.53
CA ARG A 749 21.40 -5.99 22.74
C ARG A 749 21.98 -6.62 23.98
N LYS A 750 21.83 -7.93 24.16
CA LYS A 750 22.31 -8.65 25.35
C LYS A 750 23.83 -8.63 25.48
N HIS A 751 24.55 -8.56 24.35
CA HIS A 751 26.01 -8.59 24.31
C HIS A 751 26.66 -7.25 23.94
N ASN A 752 25.88 -6.17 23.85
CA ASN A 752 26.35 -4.83 23.52
C ASN A 752 27.22 -4.80 22.24
N ILE A 753 26.77 -5.52 21.21
CA ILE A 753 27.45 -5.60 19.93
C ILE A 753 27.00 -4.41 19.06
N ASP A 754 27.93 -3.71 18.43
CA ASP A 754 27.63 -2.64 17.48
C ASP A 754 27.56 -3.21 16.05
N VAL A 755 26.35 -3.29 15.48
CA VAL A 755 26.12 -3.80 14.12
C VAL A 755 25.28 -2.81 13.34
N ALA A 756 25.68 -2.51 12.11
CA ALA A 756 24.83 -1.78 11.18
C ALA A 756 23.66 -2.65 10.71
N ASP A 757 22.42 -2.23 10.98
CA ASP A 757 21.16 -2.95 10.66
C ASP A 757 21.04 -3.40 9.19
N SER A 758 21.74 -2.72 8.27
CA SER A 758 21.72 -2.96 6.81
C SER A 758 22.78 -3.94 6.31
N SER A 759 23.69 -4.41 7.17
CA SER A 759 24.75 -5.35 6.77
C SER A 759 24.21 -6.77 6.57
N ALA A 760 24.57 -7.41 5.45
CA ALA A 760 24.22 -8.82 5.18
C ALA A 760 24.91 -9.79 6.17
N ILE A 761 26.10 -9.42 6.64
CA ILE A 761 26.89 -10.15 7.64
C ILE A 761 27.18 -9.21 8.81
N ALA A 762 26.84 -9.62 10.03
CA ALA A 762 27.17 -8.91 11.25
C ALA A 762 28.66 -9.10 11.55
N LYS A 763 29.50 -8.15 11.12
CA LYS A 763 30.95 -8.21 11.33
C LYS A 763 31.30 -8.02 12.80
N ASN A 764 32.28 -8.77 13.29
CA ASN A 764 32.80 -8.72 14.66
C ASN A 764 31.71 -8.84 15.77
N ALA A 765 30.68 -9.64 15.50
CA ALA A 765 29.49 -9.76 16.33
C ALA A 765 29.44 -11.08 17.11
N TYR A 766 29.24 -12.19 16.41
CA TYR A 766 29.10 -13.53 17.02
C TYR A 766 29.54 -14.63 16.05
N VAL A 767 29.94 -15.76 16.64
CA VAL A 767 30.16 -17.01 15.91
C VAL A 767 28.84 -17.77 15.86
N GLY A 768 28.47 -18.31 14.70
CA GLY A 768 27.33 -19.20 14.54
C GLY A 768 27.81 -20.65 14.39
N ALA A 769 27.20 -21.58 15.10
CA ALA A 769 27.49 -23.01 14.95
C ALA A 769 26.21 -23.82 14.81
N TYR A 770 26.24 -24.83 13.94
CA TYR A 770 25.15 -25.79 13.79
C TYR A 770 25.62 -27.22 14.10
N LEU A 771 24.95 -27.86 15.07
CA LEU A 771 25.10 -29.27 15.43
C LEU A 771 23.98 -30.08 14.77
N GLY A 772 24.32 -30.85 13.73
CA GLY A 772 23.38 -31.75 13.06
C GLY A 772 23.16 -33.05 13.84
N SER A 773 22.21 -33.88 13.37
CA SER A 773 21.82 -35.13 14.04
C SER A 773 22.91 -36.22 14.07
N ASN A 774 23.97 -36.06 13.28
CA ASN A 774 25.07 -37.02 13.13
C ASN A 774 26.30 -36.67 14.01
N ASP A 775 26.10 -36.15 15.22
CA ASP A 775 27.19 -35.92 16.19
C ASP A 775 27.83 -37.24 16.70
N THR A 776 27.43 -38.39 16.15
CA THR A 776 27.99 -39.73 16.40
C THR A 776 29.05 -40.17 15.39
N ALA A 777 29.53 -39.29 14.51
CA ALA A 777 30.72 -39.57 13.71
C ALA A 777 31.97 -39.49 14.60
N ALA A 778 32.15 -40.50 15.47
CA ALA A 778 33.43 -40.81 16.08
C ALA A 778 34.45 -41.01 14.95
N ASP A 779 35.33 -40.04 14.78
CA ASP A 779 36.52 -40.21 13.96
C ASP A 779 37.41 -41.25 14.66
N THR A 780 37.53 -42.42 14.05
CA THR A 780 38.28 -43.56 14.60
C THR A 780 39.79 -43.37 14.52
N ASN A 781 40.30 -42.27 13.94
CA ASN A 781 41.73 -42.12 13.67
C ASN A 781 42.46 -41.00 14.42
N HIS A 782 41.78 -40.10 15.14
CA HIS A 782 42.42 -39.05 15.96
C HIS A 782 41.76 -38.92 17.35
N PRO A 783 42.46 -38.42 18.40
CA PRO A 783 41.95 -38.41 19.78
C PRO A 783 40.61 -37.67 19.86
N PRO A 784 39.67 -38.06 20.75
CA PRO A 784 38.27 -37.69 20.61
C PRO A 784 38.03 -36.27 21.11
N THR A 785 38.48 -35.28 20.33
CA THR A 785 37.95 -33.92 20.45
C THR A 785 36.62 -33.91 19.72
N THR A 786 35.53 -33.92 20.49
CA THR A 786 34.16 -33.83 19.95
C THR A 786 34.03 -32.58 19.08
N PHE A 787 33.14 -32.60 18.07
CA PHE A 787 32.92 -31.42 17.21
C PHE A 787 32.58 -30.17 18.04
N ALA A 788 31.80 -30.38 19.11
CA ALA A 788 31.61 -29.45 20.22
C ALA A 788 32.90 -28.78 20.72
N GLN A 789 33.94 -29.53 21.07
CA GLN A 789 35.23 -28.98 21.53
C GLN A 789 35.96 -28.20 20.43
N ARG A 790 35.83 -28.63 19.16
CA ARG A 790 36.41 -27.89 18.03
C ARG A 790 35.75 -26.52 17.84
N ILE A 791 34.42 -26.43 17.98
CA ILE A 791 33.70 -25.14 17.97
C ILE A 791 34.24 -24.21 19.05
N LEU A 792 34.46 -24.71 20.28
CA LEU A 792 34.97 -23.89 21.38
C LEU A 792 36.41 -23.42 21.15
N ASN A 793 37.30 -24.31 20.72
CA ASN A 793 38.70 -23.96 20.44
C ASN A 793 38.83 -22.91 19.33
N GLU A 794 38.01 -23.03 18.29
CA GLU A 794 37.99 -22.06 17.18
C GLU A 794 37.34 -20.75 17.60
N THR A 795 36.27 -20.80 18.41
CA THR A 795 35.67 -19.59 18.98
C THR A 795 36.67 -18.85 19.86
N LEU A 796 37.47 -19.56 20.68
CA LEU A 796 38.57 -18.99 21.46
C LEU A 796 39.69 -18.39 20.62
N ALA A 797 39.93 -18.93 19.43
CA ALA A 797 40.90 -18.38 18.48
C ALA A 797 40.40 -17.08 17.81
N THR A 798 39.11 -16.77 17.93
CA THR A 798 38.55 -15.47 17.52
C THR A 798 38.50 -14.49 18.69
N ASP A 799 38.47 -13.19 18.40
CA ASP A 799 38.22 -12.15 19.42
C ASP A 799 36.72 -12.09 19.85
N LEU A 800 35.89 -13.05 19.43
CA LEU A 800 34.46 -13.07 19.67
C LEU A 800 34.10 -13.93 20.89
N LYS A 801 33.32 -13.36 21.80
CA LYS A 801 32.90 -14.04 23.05
C LYS A 801 31.49 -14.61 23.00
N VAL A 802 30.79 -14.47 21.88
CA VAL A 802 29.38 -14.84 21.74
C VAL A 802 29.24 -15.93 20.67
N LEU A 803 28.66 -17.06 21.06
CA LEU A 803 28.37 -18.21 20.21
C LEU A 803 26.85 -18.39 20.12
N TYR A 804 26.29 -18.25 18.91
CA TYR A 804 24.92 -18.66 18.62
C TYR A 804 24.92 -20.13 18.17
N LEU A 805 24.25 -20.98 18.94
CA LEU A 805 24.20 -22.42 18.71
C LEU A 805 22.79 -22.82 18.23
N ALA A 806 22.76 -23.49 17.08
CA ALA A 806 21.59 -24.20 16.59
C ALA A 806 21.87 -25.71 16.65
N SER A 807 20.95 -26.49 17.20
CA SER A 807 21.08 -27.94 17.31
C SER A 807 19.74 -28.62 17.02
N THR A 808 19.82 -29.82 16.46
CA THR A 808 18.66 -30.72 16.35
C THR A 808 18.34 -31.42 17.68
N ASP A 809 19.29 -31.46 18.62
CA ASP A 809 19.14 -32.09 19.94
C ASP A 809 19.40 -31.08 21.08
N PRO A 810 18.35 -30.63 21.79
CA PRO A 810 18.49 -29.67 22.90
C PRO A 810 19.40 -30.13 24.04
N SER A 811 19.63 -31.43 24.23
CA SER A 811 20.48 -31.95 25.30
C SER A 811 21.97 -31.68 25.06
N SER A 812 22.38 -31.64 23.78
CA SER A 812 23.74 -31.31 23.37
C SER A 812 24.11 -29.84 23.68
N ASP A 813 23.12 -28.95 23.68
CA ASP A 813 23.30 -27.51 23.93
C ASP A 813 23.74 -27.21 25.37
N GLU A 814 23.23 -27.98 26.35
CA GLU A 814 23.51 -27.74 27.77
C GLU A 814 24.94 -28.14 28.15
N GLY A 815 25.43 -29.27 27.62
CA GLY A 815 26.80 -29.72 27.80
C GLY A 815 27.81 -28.74 27.21
N LEU A 816 27.57 -28.30 25.97
CA LEU A 816 28.43 -27.32 25.30
C LEU A 816 28.43 -25.96 26.04
N ALA A 817 27.26 -25.50 26.49
CA ALA A 817 27.15 -24.24 27.22
C ALA A 817 27.92 -24.28 28.57
N ALA A 818 27.93 -25.41 29.26
CA ALA A 818 28.68 -25.58 30.50
C ALA A 818 30.20 -25.51 30.28
N ASP A 819 30.69 -26.12 29.21
CA ASP A 819 32.11 -26.10 28.86
C ASP A 819 32.55 -24.75 28.29
N ALA A 820 31.72 -24.09 27.48
CA ALA A 820 31.94 -22.74 26.98
C ALA A 820 32.07 -21.70 28.10
N SER A 821 31.24 -21.83 29.15
CA SER A 821 31.25 -20.93 30.31
C SER A 821 32.60 -20.97 31.05
N LYS A 822 33.23 -22.15 31.17
CA LYS A 822 34.58 -22.30 31.76
C LYS A 822 35.66 -21.57 30.95
N LEU A 823 35.41 -21.38 29.66
CA LEU A 823 36.31 -20.72 28.71
C LEU A 823 35.96 -19.24 28.48
N GLY A 824 34.95 -18.71 29.18
CA GLY A 824 34.52 -17.30 29.04
C GLY A 824 33.73 -17.00 27.75
N ILE A 825 33.18 -18.03 27.09
CA ILE A 825 32.33 -17.91 25.90
C ILE A 825 30.85 -17.98 26.33
N PHE A 826 30.04 -17.05 25.83
CA PHE A 826 28.60 -17.04 26.05
C PHE A 826 27.88 -17.81 24.93
N VAL A 827 27.14 -18.85 25.31
CA VAL A 827 26.32 -19.64 24.37
C VAL A 827 24.87 -19.16 24.41
N ALA A 828 24.37 -18.77 23.24
CA ALA A 828 23.03 -18.30 23.01
C ALA A 828 22.26 -19.25 22.10
N THR A 829 21.01 -19.56 22.45
CA THR A 829 20.09 -20.35 21.63
C THR A 829 18.80 -19.58 21.42
N LYS A 830 18.04 -19.87 20.36
CA LYS A 830 16.76 -19.20 20.05
C LYS A 830 15.81 -19.12 21.26
N PHE A 831 15.70 -20.21 22.03
CA PHE A 831 14.83 -20.28 23.21
C PHE A 831 15.30 -19.42 24.39
N LYS A 832 16.62 -19.20 24.54
CA LYS A 832 17.20 -18.40 25.63
C LYS A 832 17.26 -16.89 25.33
N LEU A 833 17.06 -16.51 24.07
CA LEU A 833 17.14 -15.13 23.59
C LEU A 833 15.77 -14.44 23.51
N LEU A 834 14.69 -15.19 23.28
CA LEU A 834 13.35 -14.64 23.14
C LEU A 834 12.69 -14.29 24.49
N PRO A 835 11.86 -13.23 24.54
CA PRO A 835 10.98 -12.97 25.68
C PRO A 835 9.87 -14.04 25.78
N ALA A 836 9.28 -14.20 26.97
CA ALA A 836 8.29 -15.25 27.25
C ALA A 836 7.08 -15.27 26.30
N SER A 837 6.67 -14.11 25.76
CA SER A 837 5.61 -13.99 24.76
C SER A 837 5.96 -14.65 23.42
N ASP A 838 7.21 -14.51 22.99
CA ASP A 838 7.67 -14.94 21.66
C ASP A 838 8.10 -16.41 21.68
N VAL A 839 8.45 -16.94 22.86
CA VAL A 839 8.72 -18.37 23.07
C VAL A 839 7.47 -19.21 22.77
N ALA A 840 6.28 -18.75 23.14
CA ALA A 840 5.03 -19.45 22.83
C ALA A 840 4.77 -19.51 21.31
N ALA A 841 5.07 -18.41 20.59
CA ALA A 841 4.97 -18.38 19.13
C ALA A 841 6.01 -19.31 18.47
N LEU A 842 7.24 -19.35 18.99
CA LEU A 842 8.27 -20.28 18.53
C LEU A 842 7.87 -21.75 18.76
N GLN A 843 7.28 -22.08 19.91
CA GLN A 843 6.84 -23.44 20.25
C GLN A 843 5.63 -23.91 19.44
N ALA A 844 4.85 -23.00 18.88
CA ALA A 844 3.73 -23.33 18.00
C ALA A 844 4.18 -23.78 16.59
N LEU A 845 5.44 -23.55 16.22
CA LEU A 845 6.02 -23.93 14.93
C LEU A 845 6.54 -25.39 14.96
N SER A 846 6.49 -26.07 13.82
CA SER A 846 7.12 -27.39 13.65
C SER A 846 8.65 -27.31 13.78
N PRO A 847 9.36 -28.42 14.04
CA PRO A 847 10.82 -28.43 14.07
C PRO A 847 11.48 -27.86 12.81
N GLU A 848 10.94 -28.18 11.62
CA GLU A 848 11.42 -27.69 10.32
C GLU A 848 11.19 -26.17 10.17
N GLN A 849 10.03 -25.67 10.64
CA GLN A 849 9.74 -24.23 10.65
C GLN A 849 10.61 -23.47 11.64
N GLN A 850 10.90 -24.07 12.80
CA GLN A 850 11.83 -23.50 13.77
C GLN A 850 13.27 -23.47 13.24
N ALA A 851 13.66 -24.41 12.37
CA ALA A 851 14.97 -24.42 11.74
C ALA A 851 15.16 -23.28 10.72
N LEU A 852 14.07 -22.73 10.15
CA LEU A 852 14.13 -21.53 9.29
C LEU A 852 14.64 -20.30 10.05
N ILE A 853 14.29 -20.21 11.33
CA ILE A 853 14.75 -19.13 12.20
C ILE A 853 16.25 -19.23 12.43
N ASP A 854 16.74 -20.43 12.73
CA ASP A 854 18.18 -20.69 12.86
C ASP A 854 18.92 -20.43 11.56
N TYR A 855 18.35 -20.85 10.41
CA TYR A 855 18.91 -20.59 9.09
C TYR A 855 19.17 -19.08 8.85
N LEU A 856 18.19 -18.24 9.18
CA LEU A 856 18.31 -16.78 9.04
C LEU A 856 19.35 -16.18 10.00
N VAL A 857 19.32 -16.56 11.28
CA VAL A 857 20.25 -16.02 12.29
C VAL A 857 21.69 -16.48 12.03
N LEU A 858 21.91 -17.74 11.67
CA LEU A 858 23.24 -18.25 11.29
C LEU A 858 23.75 -17.59 10.01
N GLY A 859 22.85 -17.28 9.06
CA GLY A 859 23.17 -16.55 7.83
C GLY A 859 23.84 -15.19 8.08
N ARG A 860 23.60 -14.54 9.22
CA ARG A 860 24.21 -13.25 9.56
C ARG A 860 25.47 -13.32 10.44
N ALA A 861 25.86 -14.50 10.94
CA ALA A 861 27.00 -14.64 11.86
C ALA A 861 28.30 -14.08 11.28
N SER A 862 29.24 -13.62 12.12
CA SER A 862 30.56 -13.16 11.64
C SER A 862 31.38 -14.30 11.05
N GLN A 863 31.34 -15.44 11.73
CA GLN A 863 31.92 -16.71 11.28
C GLN A 863 30.89 -17.81 11.51
N PHE A 864 30.83 -18.79 10.61
CA PHE A 864 29.91 -19.91 10.71
C PHE A 864 30.67 -21.24 10.72
N MET A 865 30.20 -22.20 11.52
CA MET A 865 30.82 -23.52 11.68
C MET A 865 29.77 -24.63 11.62
N SER A 866 30.04 -25.70 10.86
CA SER A 866 29.17 -26.88 10.81
C SER A 866 29.92 -28.15 10.38
N VAL A 867 29.21 -29.28 10.35
CA VAL A 867 29.70 -30.57 9.85
C VAL A 867 29.35 -30.77 8.37
N GLY A 868 30.21 -31.44 7.61
CA GLY A 868 30.08 -31.60 6.16
C GLY A 868 29.00 -32.59 5.71
N GLY A 869 28.65 -33.56 6.57
CA GLY A 869 27.64 -34.57 6.25
C GLY A 869 26.19 -34.09 6.34
N ASP A 870 25.93 -32.78 6.45
CA ASP A 870 24.59 -32.21 6.62
C ASP A 870 24.34 -31.06 5.62
N ALA A 871 23.25 -31.16 4.85
CA ALA A 871 22.88 -30.19 3.82
C ALA A 871 22.50 -28.81 4.39
N PHE A 872 22.00 -28.74 5.64
CA PHE A 872 21.64 -27.49 6.30
C PHE A 872 22.88 -26.61 6.51
N GLY A 873 23.96 -27.19 7.03
CA GLY A 873 25.22 -26.50 7.24
C GLY A 873 25.78 -25.93 5.94
N TRP A 874 25.80 -26.73 4.88
CA TRP A 874 26.22 -26.27 3.56
C TRP A 874 25.33 -25.17 2.97
N SER A 875 24.01 -25.29 3.10
CA SER A 875 23.05 -24.26 2.63
C SER A 875 23.27 -22.91 3.31
N VAL A 876 23.54 -22.89 4.62
CA VAL A 876 23.91 -21.67 5.34
C VAL A 876 25.25 -21.12 4.83
N ALA A 877 26.26 -21.99 4.68
CA ALA A 877 27.59 -21.57 4.23
C ALA A 877 27.57 -20.93 2.83
N LEU A 878 26.82 -21.52 1.89
CA LEU A 878 26.67 -21.02 0.52
C LEU A 878 25.89 -19.69 0.46
N GLY A 879 24.82 -19.57 1.24
CA GLY A 879 23.99 -18.36 1.28
C GLY A 879 24.69 -17.11 1.82
N ARG A 880 25.80 -17.28 2.57
CA ARG A 880 26.55 -16.20 3.24
C ARG A 880 27.41 -15.33 2.31
N GLY A 881 27.56 -15.67 1.03
CA GLY A 881 28.28 -14.81 0.08
C GLY A 881 29.81 -14.96 0.05
N GLY A 882 30.34 -16.03 0.65
CA GLY A 882 31.77 -16.33 0.67
C GLY A 882 32.32 -16.90 -0.64
N LYS A 883 33.55 -17.42 -0.62
CA LYS A 883 34.25 -17.98 -1.80
C LYS A 883 33.43 -19.11 -2.44
N TRP A 884 32.83 -19.98 -1.61
CA TRP A 884 32.05 -21.12 -2.08
C TRP A 884 30.77 -20.74 -2.83
N ARG A 885 30.24 -19.53 -2.64
CA ARG A 885 29.11 -19.05 -3.45
C ARG A 885 29.50 -18.79 -4.91
N ARG A 886 30.79 -18.53 -5.19
CA ARG A 886 31.32 -18.17 -6.52
C ARG A 886 32.05 -19.33 -7.20
N GLU A 887 32.84 -20.09 -6.45
CA GLU A 887 33.77 -21.05 -7.06
C GLU A 887 33.37 -22.52 -6.82
N GLY A 888 32.25 -22.79 -6.13
CA GLY A 888 31.94 -24.13 -5.61
C GLY A 888 32.92 -24.53 -4.50
N GLY A 889 32.66 -25.64 -3.81
CA GLY A 889 33.33 -26.04 -2.56
C GLY A 889 34.84 -26.35 -2.58
N GLU A 890 35.62 -25.84 -3.54
CA GLU A 890 37.05 -26.13 -3.63
C GLU A 890 37.87 -25.42 -2.52
N GLY A 891 38.55 -26.23 -1.70
CA GLY A 891 39.45 -25.73 -0.65
C GLY A 891 39.60 -26.64 0.57
N MET A 892 39.73 -27.95 0.37
CA MET A 892 39.93 -28.89 1.48
C MET A 892 41.40 -28.88 1.93
N GLU A 893 41.66 -28.41 3.14
CA GLU A 893 42.96 -28.52 3.83
C GLU A 893 42.81 -29.48 5.02
N GLY A 894 43.15 -30.75 4.84
CA GLY A 894 42.93 -31.79 5.86
C GLY A 894 41.46 -32.21 5.95
N GLU A 895 40.90 -32.28 7.17
CA GLU A 895 39.47 -32.61 7.43
C GLU A 895 38.56 -31.37 7.49
N VAL A 896 39.07 -30.20 7.07
CA VAL A 896 38.36 -28.92 7.19
C VAL A 896 38.33 -28.24 5.84
N MET A 897 37.13 -27.83 5.43
CA MET A 897 36.89 -26.96 4.31
C MET A 897 36.69 -25.55 4.86
N ARG A 898 37.38 -24.54 4.31
CA ARG A 898 37.32 -23.16 4.79
C ARG A 898 37.05 -22.16 3.66
N ASP A 899 36.21 -21.17 3.94
CA ASP A 899 36.18 -19.92 3.20
C ASP A 899 36.32 -18.71 4.15
N SER A 900 36.18 -17.48 3.62
CA SER A 900 36.34 -16.26 4.42
C SER A 900 35.27 -16.06 5.51
N LEU A 901 34.15 -16.80 5.46
CA LEU A 901 32.97 -16.59 6.31
C LEU A 901 32.52 -17.86 7.05
N SER A 902 32.95 -19.04 6.61
CA SER A 902 32.39 -20.34 6.98
C SER A 902 33.49 -21.41 7.06
N ARG A 903 33.33 -22.36 7.98
CA ARG A 903 34.18 -23.55 8.13
C ARG A 903 33.30 -24.80 8.25
N ILE A 904 33.58 -25.80 7.42
CA ILE A 904 32.84 -27.05 7.39
C ILE A 904 33.80 -28.21 7.69
N TYR A 905 33.47 -29.04 8.67
CA TYR A 905 34.30 -30.16 9.13
C TYR A 905 33.73 -31.47 8.60
N GLY A 906 34.49 -32.21 7.79
CA GLY A 906 33.97 -33.40 7.12
C GLY A 906 35.03 -34.19 6.37
N LYS A 907 34.60 -35.28 5.73
CA LYS A 907 35.47 -36.16 4.93
C LYS A 907 35.39 -35.79 3.46
N LYS A 908 36.40 -36.22 2.69
CA LYS A 908 36.43 -36.04 1.23
C LYS A 908 35.22 -36.75 0.61
N GLY A 909 34.38 -36.03 -0.15
CA GLY A 909 33.09 -36.51 -0.65
C GLY A 909 31.88 -35.77 -0.06
N ASP A 910 32.03 -35.13 1.11
CA ASP A 910 30.99 -34.28 1.72
C ASP A 910 30.82 -32.94 0.97
N ASP A 911 31.73 -32.62 0.04
CA ASP A 911 31.72 -31.45 -0.85
C ASP A 911 30.67 -31.54 -1.97
N GLN A 912 30.01 -32.69 -2.16
CA GLN A 912 28.91 -32.87 -3.12
C GLN A 912 27.77 -31.86 -2.92
N PHE A 913 27.54 -31.42 -1.68
CA PHE A 913 26.54 -30.42 -1.37
C PHE A 913 26.94 -29.03 -1.90
N ALA A 914 28.24 -28.73 -1.94
CA ALA A 914 28.74 -27.46 -2.44
C ALA A 914 28.59 -27.32 -3.97
N SER A 915 28.58 -28.44 -4.70
CA SER A 915 28.38 -28.43 -6.16
C SER A 915 26.91 -28.42 -6.58
N CYS A 916 26.01 -28.94 -5.74
CA CYS A 916 24.63 -29.23 -6.15
C CYS A 916 23.53 -28.54 -5.34
N LEU A 917 23.89 -27.75 -4.31
CA LEU A 917 22.92 -26.92 -3.58
C LEU A 917 22.90 -25.48 -4.10
N TRP A 918 21.71 -24.99 -4.40
CA TRP A 918 21.44 -23.60 -4.74
C TRP A 918 21.62 -22.68 -3.50
N PRO A 919 22.53 -21.68 -3.57
CA PRO A 919 22.87 -20.78 -2.46
C PRO A 919 21.70 -20.05 -1.80
#